data_AF-A0A838YIX0-F1
#
_entry.id   AF-A0A838YIX0-F1
#
_cell.length_a   1.000
_cell.length_b   1.000
_cell.length_c   1.000
_cell.angle_alpha   90.00
_cell.angle_beta   90.00
_cell.angle_gamma   90.00
#
_symmetry.space_group_name_H-M   'P 1'
#
loop_
_entity.id
_entity.type
_entity.pdbx_description
1 polymer ?
#
loop_
_entity_poly.entity_id
_entity_poly.type
_entity_poly.pdbx_seq_one_letter_code
_entity_poly.pdbx_strand_id
1 'polypeptide(L)'
;TDEAAKDETRRILRRHFRDEIKELDEIVQSEDKSNAMAVVDRLDQLPFDELKKGESWEKAMHWLNAERKASDEKIAFRLISNLSNQCEQRKLDAVKNAIEEIEAIIKKHSTVLDLVVQETIEDSKKWIKDEIELLDKEEKSKDIRVRFDKVFNNLASNFSVVLKSPLNEIETTRRKLTNSWAEFEKIGLLPEGGVDQKVAEFKEALDKRISKLKKKNRRRRLIKVSTVSFIIFFLSYFGFAQWKGKAILAEFEGYKKIRSARPFEKLYKSTKTYNWPVAFLARMGPDLKKAYGWLTIELDKYNLLVDDINRLGIEADSGFGRPINEYWKEFEDLELGIRETAADLKKELNQQKSNLQNKWDNHRSNYIAAQRSRRRVALEEVKKILSNTPNITKISRDVEYVKNIHSIDKELTDAMKVVIPPAFVNDEVKEEYREKGAQLSSRIDKIDSLLGIVEQLKTVENYVDFKSAMKNFEDEKFEGTLEHSTSNAFFSNPKDFSDVIGEVLRPGQSLGWTVYYQNRNKDQIFPKNVEEAERVVLNGISNYRKYLNLHKCFFLEIPSGKTFYKFCDGPTKLRNRKVGPNSIIERSGYFFDDTKFIPLKFELFDSGKFELKDEQLKKAKGITLSNEEVTPESEMFNLILPSKRLMSQSQQYYKEGILGVFDDINRNDSDPLFRAFLISEFSKAVMRRSHEWGLLMVPDFLKDLDNLKKTKPPIFGRHDWMVESRYTEEKKALGELFSEISGRSYLTAFKVNKALVESVIESGFEYAGFTDHRGSLNLLEKANDINTLYGSSQPDKYATALFTKSSDGGNWQPQGIISPFTPLICFKGDKKKSIQSVADSLNMTEEEVKAYAIPFFLTD
;
A
#
# COMPACT_ATOMS: atom_id res chain seq x y z
N THR A 1 2.30 9.14 -2.74
CA THR A 1 3.55 8.51 -2.26
C THR A 1 4.65 9.55 -2.05
N ASP A 2 4.55 10.72 -2.66
CA ASP A 2 5.40 11.88 -2.37
C ASP A 2 5.11 12.44 -0.97
N GLU A 3 6.11 12.36 -0.09
CA GLU A 3 6.07 12.91 1.27
C GLU A 3 6.00 14.44 1.26
N ALA A 4 6.62 15.11 0.29
CA ALA A 4 6.52 16.55 0.12
C ALA A 4 5.14 16.95 -0.39
N ALA A 5 4.52 16.18 -1.29
CA ALA A 5 3.12 16.39 -1.63
C ALA A 5 2.18 16.08 -0.46
N LYS A 6 2.47 15.07 0.38
CA LYS A 6 1.68 14.80 1.60
C LYS A 6 1.86 15.87 2.66
N ASP A 7 3.07 16.41 2.81
CA ASP A 7 3.39 17.46 3.76
C ASP A 7 2.92 18.82 3.27
N GLU A 8 2.99 19.10 1.97
CA GLU A 8 2.40 20.28 1.36
C GLU A 8 0.88 20.15 1.34
N THR A 9 0.30 18.96 1.09
CA THR A 9 -1.14 18.72 1.27
C THR A 9 -1.53 18.88 2.74
N ARG A 10 -0.77 18.35 3.70
CA ARG A 10 -1.00 18.59 5.13
C ARG A 10 -0.84 20.05 5.48
N ARG A 11 0.11 20.78 4.89
CA ARG A 11 0.32 22.21 5.11
C ARG A 11 -0.80 23.04 4.52
N ILE A 12 -1.25 22.73 3.30
CA ILE A 12 -2.39 23.35 2.63
C ILE A 12 -3.66 23.07 3.43
N LEU A 13 -3.91 21.82 3.82
CA LEU A 13 -5.05 21.43 4.66
C LEU A 13 -4.97 22.07 6.04
N ARG A 14 -3.78 22.18 6.65
CA ARG A 14 -3.56 22.87 7.94
C ARG A 14 -3.74 24.38 7.81
N ARG A 15 -3.39 24.97 6.67
CA ARG A 15 -3.64 26.39 6.35
C ARG A 15 -5.14 26.63 6.13
N HIS A 16 -5.78 25.82 5.30
CA HIS A 16 -7.23 25.81 5.09
C HIS A 16 -7.98 25.66 6.42
N PHE A 17 -7.55 24.73 7.28
CA PHE A 17 -8.13 24.55 8.62
C PHE A 17 -8.01 25.82 9.48
N ARG A 18 -6.87 26.51 9.45
CA ARG A 18 -6.68 27.77 10.19
C ARG A 18 -7.48 28.93 9.61
N ASP A 19 -7.63 28.98 8.30
CA ASP A 19 -8.39 30.02 7.62
C ASP A 19 -9.90 29.83 7.87
N GLU A 20 -10.41 28.60 7.75
CA GLU A 20 -11.81 28.26 8.09
C GLU A 20 -12.09 28.35 9.59
N ILE A 21 -11.12 28.12 10.49
CA ILE A 21 -11.32 28.38 11.92
C ILE A 21 -11.49 29.86 12.22
N LYS A 22 -10.77 30.74 11.51
CA LYS A 22 -10.97 32.19 11.67
C LYS A 22 -12.34 32.61 11.14
N GLU A 23 -12.76 32.03 10.03
CA GLU A 23 -14.11 32.22 9.51
C GLU A 23 -15.17 31.66 10.48
N LEU A 24 -14.89 30.52 11.13
CA LEU A 24 -15.74 29.96 12.18
C LEU A 24 -15.88 30.90 13.37
N ASP A 25 -14.82 31.58 13.79
CA ASP A 25 -14.89 32.60 14.85
C ASP A 25 -15.86 33.73 14.47
N GLU A 26 -15.81 34.21 13.23
CA GLU A 26 -16.72 35.24 12.71
C GLU A 26 -18.17 34.73 12.60
N ILE A 27 -18.36 33.51 12.08
CA ILE A 27 -19.67 32.87 11.91
C ILE A 27 -20.31 32.60 13.29
N VAL A 28 -19.55 32.10 14.26
CA VAL A 28 -20.05 31.82 15.62
C VAL A 28 -20.38 33.11 16.36
N GLN A 29 -19.61 34.18 16.16
CA GLN A 29 -19.94 35.52 16.67
C GLN A 29 -21.21 36.10 16.03
N SER A 30 -21.46 35.79 14.77
CA SER A 30 -22.70 36.16 14.06
C SER A 30 -23.92 35.27 14.40
N GLU A 31 -23.74 34.26 15.27
CA GLU A 31 -24.73 33.23 15.64
C GLU A 31 -25.34 32.44 14.46
N ASP A 32 -24.65 32.36 13.31
CA ASP A 32 -25.09 31.56 12.18
C ASP A 32 -24.74 30.08 12.38
N LYS A 33 -25.65 29.39 13.07
CA LYS A 33 -25.49 27.98 13.46
C LYS A 33 -25.32 27.04 12.27
N SER A 34 -26.05 27.27 11.18
CA SER A 34 -26.05 26.34 10.03
C SER A 34 -24.68 26.33 9.36
N ASN A 35 -24.12 27.51 9.12
CA ASN A 35 -22.80 27.63 8.51
C ASN A 35 -21.69 27.19 9.47
N ALA A 36 -21.81 27.49 10.78
CA ALA A 36 -20.85 27.04 11.79
C ALA A 36 -20.78 25.51 11.88
N MET A 37 -21.94 24.83 11.86
CA MET A 37 -22.00 23.36 11.86
C MET A 37 -21.40 22.77 10.58
N ALA A 38 -21.67 23.35 9.41
CA ALA A 38 -21.14 22.87 8.14
C ALA A 38 -19.61 23.03 8.05
N VAL A 39 -19.06 24.12 8.58
CA VAL A 39 -17.61 24.35 8.67
C VAL A 39 -17.00 23.31 9.60
N VAL A 40 -17.53 23.15 10.81
CA VAL A 40 -16.99 22.20 11.80
C VAL A 40 -17.10 20.74 11.35
N ASP A 41 -18.19 20.33 10.71
CA ASP A 41 -18.35 18.96 10.18
C ASP A 41 -17.30 18.61 9.11
N ARG A 42 -16.97 19.58 8.23
CA ARG A 42 -15.87 19.43 7.26
C ARG A 42 -14.51 19.36 7.95
N LEU A 43 -14.28 20.20 8.96
CA LEU A 43 -13.01 20.29 9.67
C LEU A 43 -12.78 19.08 10.59
N ASP A 44 -13.81 18.50 11.19
CA ASP A 44 -13.70 17.36 12.11
C ASP A 44 -13.21 16.08 11.39
N GLN A 45 -13.49 15.96 10.08
CA GLN A 45 -13.00 14.87 9.23
C GLN A 45 -11.48 14.96 8.95
N LEU A 46 -10.82 16.08 9.28
CA LEU A 46 -9.40 16.28 9.05
C LEU A 46 -8.56 15.79 10.26
N PRO A 47 -7.37 15.22 10.02
CA PRO A 47 -6.54 14.56 11.05
C PRO A 47 -5.69 15.57 11.85
N PHE A 48 -6.27 16.68 12.30
CA PHE A 48 -5.58 17.77 13.00
C PHE A 48 -6.13 18.05 14.40
N ASP A 49 -6.20 17.02 15.24
CA ASP A 49 -6.84 17.11 16.57
C ASP A 49 -6.24 18.20 17.48
N GLU A 50 -4.94 18.50 17.33
CA GLU A 50 -4.28 19.58 18.08
C GLU A 50 -4.83 21.00 17.79
N LEU A 51 -5.51 21.17 16.65
CA LEU A 51 -6.11 22.43 16.21
C LEU A 51 -7.62 22.51 16.49
N LYS A 52 -8.25 21.39 16.87
CA LYS A 52 -9.69 21.28 17.21
C LYS A 52 -9.97 21.78 18.64
N LYS A 53 -9.59 23.02 18.93
CA LYS A 53 -9.69 23.62 20.28
C LYS A 53 -9.99 25.10 20.21
N GLY A 54 -10.68 25.63 21.22
CA GLY A 54 -11.07 27.04 21.30
C GLY A 54 -12.58 27.20 21.48
N GLU A 55 -12.99 28.36 21.97
CA GLU A 55 -14.38 28.64 22.39
C GLU A 55 -15.38 28.52 21.23
N SER A 56 -15.05 29.06 20.05
CA SER A 56 -15.90 28.97 18.86
C SER A 56 -16.03 27.53 18.33
N TRP A 57 -14.94 26.77 18.37
CA TRP A 57 -14.93 25.35 18.00
C TRP A 57 -15.83 24.53 18.92
N GLU A 58 -15.67 24.70 20.23
CA GLU A 58 -16.49 24.01 21.23
C GLU A 58 -17.97 24.36 21.10
N LYS A 59 -18.29 25.64 20.87
CA LYS A 59 -19.66 26.12 20.69
C LYS A 59 -20.31 25.57 19.40
N ALA A 60 -19.57 25.54 18.29
CA ALA A 60 -20.06 25.00 17.02
C ALA A 60 -20.13 23.45 17.03
N MET A 61 -19.19 22.76 17.67
CA MET A 61 -19.29 21.31 17.93
C MET A 61 -20.47 20.97 18.83
N HIS A 62 -20.76 21.80 19.83
CA HIS A 62 -21.96 21.64 20.65
C HIS A 62 -23.24 21.77 19.81
N TRP A 63 -23.31 22.73 18.89
CA TRP A 63 -24.43 22.84 17.95
C TRP A 63 -24.54 21.62 17.02
N LEU A 64 -23.43 21.17 16.43
CA LEU A 64 -23.41 20.01 15.55
C LEU A 64 -23.81 18.72 16.27
N ASN A 65 -23.31 18.51 17.49
CA ASN A 65 -23.69 17.37 18.32
C ASN A 65 -25.15 17.43 18.76
N ALA A 66 -25.69 18.62 19.05
CA ALA A 66 -27.10 18.80 19.34
C ALA A 66 -27.99 18.48 18.12
N GLU A 67 -27.59 18.89 16.92
CA GLU A 67 -28.32 18.60 15.67
C GLU A 67 -28.24 17.11 15.31
N ARG A 68 -27.06 16.49 15.43
CA ARG A 68 -26.87 15.04 15.24
C ARG A 68 -27.71 14.26 16.25
N LYS A 69 -27.76 14.68 17.51
CA LYS A 69 -28.62 14.10 18.54
C LYS A 69 -30.10 14.23 18.16
N ALA A 70 -30.56 15.42 17.74
CA ALA A 70 -31.94 15.63 17.32
C ALA A 70 -32.34 14.80 16.08
N SER A 71 -31.43 14.64 15.11
CA SER A 71 -31.62 13.80 13.93
C SER A 71 -31.68 12.30 14.29
N ASP A 72 -30.71 11.81 15.08
CA ASP A 72 -30.67 10.42 15.52
C ASP A 72 -31.89 10.09 16.40
N GLU A 73 -32.33 11.01 17.26
CA GLU A 73 -33.57 10.88 18.05
C GLU A 73 -34.80 10.82 17.14
N LYS A 74 -34.87 11.63 16.08
CA LYS A 74 -35.97 11.57 15.09
C LYS A 74 -36.02 10.24 14.34
N ILE A 75 -34.86 9.66 14.00
CA ILE A 75 -34.77 8.32 13.40
C ILE A 75 -35.26 7.27 14.39
N ALA A 76 -34.80 7.32 15.64
CA ALA A 76 -35.25 6.42 16.69
C ALA A 76 -36.78 6.51 16.89
N PHE A 77 -37.35 7.71 17.00
CA PHE A 77 -38.82 7.90 17.09
C PHE A 77 -39.58 7.34 15.89
N ARG A 78 -39.02 7.46 14.67
CA ARG A 78 -39.61 6.87 13.46
C ARG A 78 -39.55 5.34 13.48
N LEU A 79 -38.47 4.76 13.98
CA LEU A 79 -38.35 3.31 14.12
C LEU A 79 -39.31 2.81 15.21
N ILE A 80 -39.35 3.45 16.37
CA ILE A 80 -40.24 3.14 17.49
C ILE A 80 -41.71 3.18 17.06
N SER A 81 -42.13 4.23 16.37
CA SER A 81 -43.52 4.35 15.87
C SER A 81 -43.90 3.28 14.84
N ASN A 82 -42.92 2.69 14.14
CA ASN A 82 -43.14 1.59 13.21
C ASN A 82 -43.05 0.21 13.84
N LEU A 83 -42.46 0.04 15.04
CA LEU A 83 -42.28 -1.27 15.68
C LEU A 83 -43.62 -1.99 15.85
N SER A 84 -44.64 -1.31 16.38
CA SER A 84 -45.97 -1.89 16.60
C SER A 84 -46.57 -2.44 15.29
N ASN A 85 -46.52 -1.66 14.20
CA ASN A 85 -46.99 -2.08 12.88
C ASN A 85 -46.14 -3.22 12.28
N GLN A 86 -44.82 -3.21 12.51
CA GLN A 86 -43.94 -4.29 12.04
C GLN A 86 -44.18 -5.61 12.79
N CYS A 87 -44.48 -5.55 14.08
CA CYS A 87 -44.95 -6.68 14.89
C CYS A 87 -46.29 -7.21 14.38
N GLU A 88 -47.26 -6.33 14.10
CA GLU A 88 -48.56 -6.72 13.50
C GLU A 88 -48.39 -7.39 12.12
N GLN A 89 -47.46 -6.91 11.31
CA GLN A 89 -47.14 -7.48 9.99
C GLN A 89 -46.24 -8.73 10.06
N ARG A 90 -45.89 -9.22 11.25
CA ARG A 90 -45.02 -10.38 11.49
C ARG A 90 -43.64 -10.30 10.80
N LYS A 91 -43.04 -9.10 10.69
CA LYS A 91 -41.74 -8.90 10.03
C LYS A 91 -40.57 -9.07 11.02
N LEU A 92 -40.31 -10.30 11.44
CA LEU A 92 -39.34 -10.63 12.50
C LEU A 92 -37.97 -9.94 12.35
N ASP A 93 -37.34 -10.03 11.18
CA ASP A 93 -36.00 -9.47 10.95
C ASP A 93 -36.00 -7.93 10.94
N ALA A 94 -37.09 -7.31 10.48
CA ALA A 94 -37.23 -5.85 10.49
C ALA A 94 -37.36 -5.32 11.94
N VAL A 95 -38.12 -6.01 12.79
CA VAL A 95 -38.28 -5.64 14.21
C VAL A 95 -36.95 -5.81 14.97
N LYS A 96 -36.21 -6.90 14.72
CA LYS A 96 -34.88 -7.12 15.32
C LYS A 96 -33.89 -6.00 14.97
N ASN A 97 -33.74 -5.70 13.67
CA ASN A 97 -32.82 -4.68 13.21
C ASN A 97 -33.21 -3.29 13.74
N ALA A 98 -34.51 -2.98 13.78
CA ALA A 98 -35.01 -1.72 14.32
C ALA A 98 -34.69 -1.57 15.82
N ILE A 99 -34.87 -2.63 16.63
CA ILE A 99 -34.54 -2.60 18.06
C ILE A 99 -33.03 -2.43 18.28
N GLU A 100 -32.19 -3.14 17.52
CA GLU A 100 -30.73 -3.00 17.61
C GLU A 100 -30.27 -1.58 17.28
N GLU A 101 -30.83 -0.97 16.24
CA GLU A 101 -30.53 0.39 15.83
C GLU A 101 -31.02 1.42 16.87
N ILE A 102 -32.21 1.24 17.44
CA ILE A 102 -32.74 2.07 18.52
C ILE A 102 -31.84 1.99 19.76
N GLU A 103 -31.45 0.80 20.19
CA GLU A 103 -30.57 0.60 21.36
C GLU A 103 -29.17 1.20 21.15
N ALA A 104 -28.63 1.09 19.93
CA ALA A 104 -27.36 1.72 19.57
C ALA A 104 -27.43 3.25 19.67
N ILE A 105 -28.52 3.87 19.19
CA ILE A 105 -28.74 5.32 19.27
C ILE A 105 -28.90 5.77 20.73
N ILE A 106 -29.68 5.04 21.54
CA ILE A 106 -29.88 5.36 22.97
C ILE A 106 -28.56 5.30 23.73
N LYS A 107 -27.75 4.27 23.49
CA LYS A 107 -26.44 4.09 24.13
C LYS A 107 -25.45 5.18 23.72
N LYS A 108 -25.47 5.59 22.45
CA LYS A 108 -24.58 6.64 21.89
C LYS A 108 -24.83 8.01 22.51
N HIS A 109 -26.09 8.38 22.75
CA HIS A 109 -26.47 9.74 23.20
C HIS A 109 -26.92 9.84 24.66
N SER A 110 -26.96 8.70 25.38
CA SER A 110 -27.43 8.62 26.78
C SER A 110 -28.83 9.23 26.96
N THR A 111 -29.70 9.03 25.97
CA THR A 111 -31.04 9.63 25.95
C THR A 111 -31.95 8.90 26.95
N VAL A 112 -32.58 9.67 27.84
CA VAL A 112 -33.60 9.16 28.77
C VAL A 112 -34.91 9.01 28.00
N LEU A 113 -35.36 7.78 27.79
CA LEU A 113 -36.61 7.49 27.13
C LEU A 113 -37.80 7.68 28.08
N ASP A 114 -38.93 8.14 27.52
CA ASP A 114 -40.22 8.13 28.22
C ASP A 114 -40.68 6.68 28.49
N LEU A 115 -41.44 6.49 29.57
CA LEU A 115 -41.93 5.20 30.04
C LEU A 115 -42.72 4.45 28.96
N VAL A 116 -43.53 5.17 28.17
CA VAL A 116 -44.34 4.61 27.07
C VAL A 116 -43.47 4.05 25.94
N VAL A 117 -42.34 4.71 25.67
CA VAL A 117 -41.39 4.28 24.64
C VAL A 117 -40.62 3.05 25.09
N GLN A 118 -40.20 3.01 26.37
CA GLN A 118 -39.56 1.83 26.95
C GLN A 118 -40.50 0.61 26.93
N GLU A 119 -41.77 0.81 27.27
CA GLU A 119 -42.79 -0.23 27.23
C GLU A 119 -42.96 -0.79 25.81
N THR A 120 -43.03 0.08 24.80
CA THR A 120 -43.13 -0.33 23.38
C THR A 120 -41.92 -1.18 22.92
N ILE A 121 -40.71 -0.83 23.36
CA ILE A 121 -39.49 -1.59 23.04
C ILE A 121 -39.49 -2.94 23.74
N GLU A 122 -39.82 -2.99 25.03
CA GLU A 122 -39.89 -4.24 25.79
C GLU A 122 -41.00 -5.17 25.31
N ASP A 123 -42.17 -4.63 24.93
CA ASP A 123 -43.24 -5.38 24.30
C ASP A 123 -42.81 -5.96 22.95
N SER A 124 -42.06 -5.20 22.15
CA SER A 124 -41.52 -5.67 20.87
C SER A 124 -40.43 -6.75 21.06
N LYS A 125 -39.58 -6.64 22.09
CA LYS A 125 -38.62 -7.69 22.47
C LYS A 125 -39.31 -8.97 22.93
N LYS A 126 -40.38 -8.83 23.71
CA LYS A 126 -41.21 -9.94 24.15
C LYS A 126 -41.89 -10.60 22.95
N TRP A 127 -42.45 -9.80 22.04
CA TRP A 127 -43.02 -10.27 20.79
C TRP A 127 -42.00 -11.04 19.93
N ILE A 128 -40.74 -10.59 19.81
CA ILE A 128 -39.69 -11.34 19.11
C ILE A 128 -39.52 -12.75 19.70
N LYS A 129 -39.49 -12.87 21.04
CA LYS A 129 -39.35 -14.18 21.70
C LYS A 129 -40.57 -15.06 21.45
N ASP A 130 -41.76 -14.50 21.60
CA ASP A 130 -43.03 -15.20 21.40
C ASP A 130 -43.19 -15.66 19.94
N GLU A 131 -42.80 -14.83 18.97
CA GLU A 131 -42.88 -15.11 17.53
C GLU A 131 -41.85 -16.18 17.10
N ILE A 132 -40.63 -16.17 17.65
CA ILE A 132 -39.64 -17.24 17.42
C ILE A 132 -40.16 -18.57 17.96
N GLU A 133 -40.76 -18.58 19.15
CA GLU A 133 -41.35 -19.80 19.74
C GLU A 133 -42.58 -20.28 18.94
N LEU A 134 -43.37 -19.36 18.39
CA LEU A 134 -44.52 -19.64 17.54
C LEU A 134 -44.09 -20.22 16.20
N LEU A 135 -43.06 -19.67 15.54
CA LEU A 135 -42.51 -20.20 14.28
C LEU A 135 -41.90 -21.59 14.46
N ASP A 136 -41.20 -21.85 15.57
CA ASP A 136 -40.68 -23.18 15.92
C ASP A 136 -41.82 -24.19 16.18
N LYS A 137 -42.95 -23.74 16.78
CA LYS A 137 -44.18 -24.55 16.91
C LYS A 137 -44.86 -24.80 15.55
N GLU A 138 -44.96 -23.79 14.68
CA GLU A 138 -45.54 -23.93 13.33
C GLU A 138 -44.74 -24.92 12.47
N GLU A 139 -43.41 -24.89 12.52
CA GLU A 139 -42.53 -25.80 11.77
C GLU A 139 -42.69 -27.26 12.26
N LYS A 140 -42.69 -27.47 13.59
CA LYS A 140 -42.96 -28.79 14.20
C LYS A 140 -44.37 -29.29 13.87
N SER A 141 -45.36 -28.41 13.78
CA SER A 141 -46.74 -28.77 13.43
C SER A 141 -46.87 -29.27 11.99
N LYS A 142 -46.12 -28.70 11.04
CA LYS A 142 -46.12 -29.13 9.63
C LYS A 142 -45.56 -30.54 9.46
N ASP A 143 -44.44 -30.86 10.11
CA ASP A 143 -43.82 -32.19 10.05
C ASP A 143 -44.73 -33.27 10.67
N ILE A 144 -45.41 -32.96 11.78
CA ILE A 144 -46.34 -33.89 12.43
C ILE A 144 -47.62 -34.09 11.59
N ARG A 145 -48.15 -33.03 10.96
CA ARG A 145 -49.30 -33.13 10.04
C ARG A 145 -48.99 -33.99 8.81
N VAL A 146 -47.82 -33.81 8.19
CA VAL A 146 -47.37 -34.63 7.04
C VAL A 146 -47.23 -36.10 7.42
N ARG A 147 -46.70 -36.41 8.62
CA ARG A 147 -46.62 -37.79 9.12
C ARG A 147 -47.99 -38.41 9.37
N PHE A 148 -48.90 -37.65 9.99
CA PHE A 148 -50.27 -38.11 10.24
C PHE A 148 -51.01 -38.38 8.92
N ASP A 149 -50.99 -37.44 7.98
CA ASP A 149 -51.66 -37.58 6.68
C ASP A 149 -51.13 -38.79 5.91
N LYS A 150 -49.82 -39.06 5.96
CA LYS A 150 -49.20 -40.25 5.35
C LYS A 150 -49.70 -41.56 5.97
N VAL A 151 -49.84 -41.63 7.30
CA VAL A 151 -50.34 -42.83 8.00
C VAL A 151 -51.85 -43.00 7.77
N PHE A 152 -52.61 -41.91 7.86
CA PHE A 152 -54.05 -41.90 7.70
C PHE A 152 -54.47 -42.24 6.26
N ASN A 153 -53.85 -41.63 5.24
CA ASN A 153 -54.17 -41.89 3.83
C ASN A 153 -53.75 -43.31 3.41
N ASN A 154 -52.64 -43.83 3.93
CA ASN A 154 -52.22 -45.22 3.69
C ASN A 154 -53.19 -46.22 4.35
N LEU A 155 -53.69 -45.91 5.56
CA LEU A 155 -54.72 -46.73 6.19
C LEU A 155 -56.05 -46.65 5.45
N ALA A 156 -56.49 -45.45 5.06
CA ALA A 156 -57.76 -45.24 4.35
C ALA A 156 -57.78 -45.97 3.00
N SER A 157 -56.67 -45.97 2.25
CA SER A 157 -56.54 -46.69 0.98
C SER A 157 -56.48 -48.22 1.14
N ASN A 158 -55.90 -48.72 2.24
CA ASN A 158 -55.69 -50.16 2.46
C ASN A 158 -56.61 -50.77 3.54
N PHE A 159 -57.63 -50.05 4.00
CA PHE A 159 -58.40 -50.42 5.20
C PHE A 159 -59.08 -51.80 5.08
N SER A 160 -59.61 -52.11 3.91
CA SER A 160 -60.27 -53.38 3.61
C SER A 160 -59.31 -54.58 3.61
N VAL A 161 -58.04 -54.35 3.27
CA VAL A 161 -56.96 -55.34 3.31
C VAL A 161 -56.52 -55.57 4.75
N VAL A 162 -56.31 -54.49 5.51
CA VAL A 162 -55.91 -54.55 6.94
C VAL A 162 -56.94 -55.31 7.78
N LEU A 163 -58.25 -55.14 7.54
CA LEU A 163 -59.29 -55.88 8.30
C LEU A 163 -59.27 -57.42 8.07
N LYS A 164 -58.61 -57.88 7.01
CA LYS A 164 -58.44 -59.30 6.66
C LYS A 164 -57.12 -59.89 7.18
N SER A 165 -56.19 -59.06 7.66
CA SER A 165 -54.88 -59.47 8.18
C SER A 165 -54.94 -60.28 9.49
N PRO A 166 -53.87 -61.04 9.83
CA PRO A 166 -53.74 -61.73 11.11
C PRO A 166 -53.75 -60.76 12.31
N LEU A 167 -54.15 -61.26 13.48
CA LEU A 167 -54.40 -60.46 14.69
C LEU A 167 -53.24 -59.50 15.06
N ASN A 168 -51.99 -59.92 14.87
CA ASN A 168 -50.81 -59.13 15.22
C ASN A 168 -50.66 -57.89 14.31
N GLU A 169 -50.91 -58.01 13.01
CA GLU A 169 -50.85 -56.89 12.07
C GLU A 169 -51.97 -55.88 12.32
N ILE A 170 -53.18 -56.37 12.63
CA ILE A 170 -54.31 -55.50 12.98
C ILE A 170 -54.03 -54.73 14.28
N GLU A 171 -53.48 -55.38 15.30
CA GLU A 171 -53.09 -54.71 16.56
C GLU A 171 -51.95 -53.69 16.35
N THR A 172 -51.01 -54.00 15.46
CA THR A 172 -49.89 -53.09 15.14
C THR A 172 -50.38 -51.86 14.40
N THR A 173 -51.26 -52.02 13.41
CA THR A 173 -51.85 -50.91 12.66
C THR A 173 -52.78 -50.06 13.54
N ARG A 174 -53.56 -50.69 14.44
CA ARG A 174 -54.34 -49.97 15.45
C ARG A 174 -53.43 -49.12 16.33
N ARG A 175 -52.33 -49.67 16.86
CA ARG A 175 -51.36 -48.91 17.68
C ARG A 175 -50.74 -47.74 16.91
N LYS A 176 -50.31 -47.96 15.67
CA LYS A 176 -49.74 -46.89 14.82
C LYS A 176 -50.72 -45.73 14.62
N LEU A 177 -51.97 -46.02 14.25
CA LEU A 177 -53.03 -45.00 14.12
C LEU A 177 -53.32 -44.27 15.44
N THR A 178 -53.19 -44.96 16.57
CA THR A 178 -53.47 -44.39 17.90
C THR A 178 -52.36 -43.45 18.35
N ASN A 179 -51.12 -43.86 18.16
CA ASN A 179 -49.96 -43.06 18.53
C ASN A 179 -49.87 -41.82 17.62
N SER A 180 -50.06 -41.97 16.31
CA SER A 180 -50.06 -40.84 15.39
C SER A 180 -51.24 -39.88 15.63
N TRP A 181 -52.41 -40.38 16.02
CA TRP A 181 -53.55 -39.55 16.41
C TRP A 181 -53.34 -38.84 17.75
N ALA A 182 -52.74 -39.50 18.73
CA ALA A 182 -52.44 -38.88 20.04
C ALA A 182 -51.34 -37.80 19.93
N GLU A 183 -50.38 -37.98 19.03
CA GLU A 183 -49.40 -36.94 18.68
C GLU A 183 -50.06 -35.76 17.95
N PHE A 184 -51.05 -36.02 17.09
CA PHE A 184 -51.82 -34.99 16.41
C PHE A 184 -52.76 -34.21 17.36
N GLU A 185 -53.46 -34.89 18.28
CA GLU A 185 -54.33 -34.28 19.30
C GLU A 185 -53.56 -33.35 20.26
N LYS A 186 -52.31 -33.70 20.59
CA LYS A 186 -51.46 -32.88 21.47
C LYS A 186 -51.13 -31.50 20.89
N ILE A 187 -51.25 -31.30 19.59
CA ILE A 187 -50.93 -30.03 18.90
C ILE A 187 -52.14 -29.09 18.87
N GLY A 188 -53.33 -29.54 19.29
CA GLY A 188 -54.49 -28.67 19.53
C GLY A 188 -55.16 -28.10 18.27
N LEU A 189 -54.75 -28.52 17.07
CA LEU A 189 -55.40 -28.14 15.82
C LEU A 189 -56.55 -29.11 15.52
N LEU A 190 -57.79 -28.64 15.67
CA LEU A 190 -58.98 -29.38 15.23
C LEU A 190 -58.89 -29.63 13.72
N PRO A 191 -58.90 -30.88 13.25
CA PRO A 191 -58.85 -31.16 11.82
C PRO A 191 -60.21 -30.84 11.19
N GLU A 192 -60.24 -29.89 10.26
CA GLU A 192 -61.42 -29.63 9.43
C GLU A 192 -61.72 -30.84 8.53
N GLY A 193 -63.00 -31.19 8.36
CA GLY A 193 -63.46 -32.21 7.40
C GLY A 193 -63.83 -33.60 7.94
N GLY A 194 -64.15 -33.76 9.22
CA GLY A 194 -64.70 -35.02 9.78
C GLY A 194 -63.69 -36.17 9.89
N VAL A 195 -62.39 -35.83 9.96
CA VAL A 195 -61.29 -36.80 10.08
C VAL A 195 -61.29 -37.50 11.44
N ASP A 196 -61.70 -36.80 12.50
CA ASP A 196 -61.92 -37.32 13.85
C ASP A 196 -62.97 -38.45 13.88
N GLN A 197 -64.10 -38.25 13.20
CA GLN A 197 -65.13 -39.28 13.01
C GLN A 197 -64.57 -40.49 12.25
N LYS A 198 -63.85 -40.29 11.14
CA LYS A 198 -63.25 -41.40 10.39
C LYS A 198 -62.17 -42.15 11.17
N VAL A 199 -61.36 -41.45 11.98
CA VAL A 199 -60.37 -42.09 12.86
C VAL A 199 -61.08 -42.91 13.95
N ALA A 200 -62.18 -42.40 14.52
CA ALA A 200 -62.99 -43.13 15.48
C ALA A 200 -63.64 -44.36 14.84
N GLU A 201 -64.21 -44.25 13.64
CA GLU A 201 -64.77 -45.36 12.87
C GLU A 201 -63.72 -46.43 12.55
N PHE A 202 -62.52 -46.03 12.11
CA PHE A 202 -61.42 -46.95 11.85
C PHE A 202 -60.94 -47.65 13.12
N LYS A 203 -60.82 -46.92 14.25
CA LYS A 203 -60.50 -47.51 15.56
C LYS A 203 -61.57 -48.50 15.99
N GLU A 204 -62.84 -48.15 15.88
CA GLU A 204 -63.95 -49.01 16.29
C GLU A 204 -64.03 -50.28 15.42
N ALA A 205 -63.90 -50.16 14.10
CA ALA A 205 -63.91 -51.30 13.20
C ALA A 205 -62.71 -52.25 13.42
N LEU A 206 -61.51 -51.70 13.68
CA LEU A 206 -60.33 -52.48 14.05
C LEU A 206 -60.52 -53.16 15.42
N ASP A 207 -61.03 -52.46 16.43
CA ASP A 207 -61.27 -52.97 17.79
C ASP A 207 -62.38 -54.04 17.79
N LYS A 208 -63.45 -53.86 17.01
CA LYS A 208 -64.52 -54.85 16.79
C LYS A 208 -63.97 -56.12 16.13
N ARG A 209 -63.02 -55.98 15.18
CA ARG A 209 -62.35 -57.13 14.53
C ARG A 209 -61.38 -57.84 15.46
N ILE A 210 -60.57 -57.10 16.23
CA ILE A 210 -59.68 -57.63 17.28
C ILE A 210 -60.51 -58.41 18.30
N SER A 211 -61.65 -57.87 18.75
CA SER A 211 -62.53 -58.55 19.71
C SER A 211 -63.15 -59.83 19.13
N LYS A 212 -63.55 -59.83 17.84
CA LYS A 212 -64.13 -61.01 17.16
C LYS A 212 -63.10 -62.13 16.97
N LEU A 213 -61.85 -61.77 16.65
CA LEU A 213 -60.73 -62.71 16.53
C LEU A 213 -60.25 -63.24 17.89
N LYS A 214 -60.23 -62.40 18.93
CA LYS A 214 -59.98 -62.82 20.32
C LYS A 214 -61.09 -63.74 20.84
N LYS A 215 -62.38 -63.47 20.54
CA LYS A 215 -63.52 -64.35 20.86
C LYS A 215 -63.48 -65.69 20.11
N LYS A 216 -63.04 -65.73 18.85
CA LYS A 216 -62.82 -66.97 18.06
C LYS A 216 -61.71 -67.85 18.65
N ASN A 217 -60.64 -67.23 19.16
CA ASN A 217 -59.56 -67.94 19.88
C ASN A 217 -59.95 -68.37 21.30
N ARG A 218 -60.90 -67.68 21.96
CA ARG A 218 -61.42 -68.05 23.29
C ARG A 218 -62.44 -69.20 23.24
N ARG A 219 -63.30 -69.28 22.21
CA ARG A 219 -64.31 -70.36 22.03
C ARG A 219 -63.71 -71.76 21.74
N ARG A 220 -62.48 -71.86 21.25
CA ARG A 220 -61.78 -73.15 21.07
C ARG A 220 -61.18 -73.75 22.35
N ARG A 221 -61.09 -72.99 23.45
CA ARG A 221 -60.43 -73.43 24.70
C ARG A 221 -61.40 -73.81 25.84
N LEU A 222 -62.72 -73.75 25.63
CA LEU A 222 -63.72 -73.79 26.71
C LEU A 222 -64.70 -74.99 26.70
N ILE A 223 -64.38 -76.11 26.02
CA ILE A 223 -65.22 -77.34 26.02
C ILE A 223 -64.57 -78.53 26.79
N LYS A 224 -63.37 -78.39 27.36
CA LYS A 224 -62.61 -79.54 27.94
C LYS A 224 -62.40 -79.52 29.47
N VAL A 225 -63.39 -79.11 30.28
CA VAL A 225 -63.16 -78.94 31.75
C VAL A 225 -64.27 -79.54 32.64
N SER A 226 -64.77 -80.76 32.39
CA SER A 226 -65.64 -81.44 33.38
C SER A 226 -65.55 -82.96 33.44
N THR A 227 -64.34 -83.51 33.60
CA THR A 227 -64.16 -84.80 34.29
C THR A 227 -63.02 -84.65 35.28
N VAL A 228 -63.28 -83.75 36.23
CA VAL A 228 -62.41 -83.18 37.25
C VAL A 228 -61.98 -84.19 38.33
N SER A 229 -62.40 -85.45 38.26
CA SER A 229 -62.05 -86.44 39.29
C SER A 229 -60.81 -87.31 38.99
N PHE A 230 -60.24 -87.25 37.78
CA PHE A 230 -58.89 -87.80 37.49
C PHE A 230 -57.77 -86.75 37.65
N ILE A 231 -58.14 -85.49 37.89
CA ILE A 231 -57.25 -84.33 37.94
C ILE A 231 -56.35 -84.35 39.19
N ILE A 232 -56.74 -85.02 40.27
CA ILE A 232 -56.00 -84.97 41.54
C ILE A 232 -54.69 -85.79 41.49
N PHE A 233 -54.61 -86.87 40.70
CA PHE A 233 -53.35 -87.62 40.48
C PHE A 233 -52.49 -87.05 39.33
N PHE A 234 -53.08 -86.29 38.41
CA PHE A 234 -52.34 -85.59 37.35
C PHE A 234 -51.78 -84.23 37.84
N LEU A 235 -52.45 -83.56 38.80
CA LEU A 235 -52.02 -82.29 39.40
C LEU A 235 -50.69 -82.38 40.16
N SER A 236 -50.41 -83.51 40.81
CA SER A 236 -49.14 -83.74 41.50
C SER A 236 -47.97 -83.93 40.52
N TYR A 237 -48.17 -84.62 39.39
CA TYR A 237 -47.19 -84.73 38.30
C TYR A 237 -47.05 -83.42 37.50
N PHE A 238 -48.15 -82.68 37.31
CA PHE A 238 -48.16 -81.37 36.63
C PHE A 238 -47.54 -80.26 37.50
N GLY A 239 -47.66 -80.34 38.83
CA GLY A 239 -46.98 -79.49 39.80
C GLY A 239 -45.46 -79.67 39.76
N PHE A 240 -44.98 -80.92 39.64
CA PHE A 240 -43.57 -81.23 39.45
C PHE A 240 -43.03 -80.66 38.13
N ALA A 241 -43.77 -80.80 37.03
CA ALA A 241 -43.41 -80.20 35.74
C ALA A 241 -43.44 -78.65 35.76
N GLN A 242 -44.38 -78.04 36.50
CA GLN A 242 -44.41 -76.57 36.68
C GLN A 242 -43.23 -76.05 37.50
N TRP A 243 -42.82 -76.75 38.56
CA TRP A 243 -41.68 -76.37 39.37
C TRP A 243 -40.37 -76.46 38.57
N LYS A 244 -40.15 -77.55 37.82
CA LYS A 244 -39.02 -77.73 36.90
C LYS A 244 -38.98 -76.66 35.80
N GLY A 245 -40.13 -76.29 35.21
CA GLY A 245 -40.22 -75.24 34.19
C GLY A 245 -39.89 -73.85 34.72
N LYS A 246 -40.35 -73.51 35.94
CA LYS A 246 -39.98 -72.24 36.61
C LYS A 246 -38.50 -72.21 36.98
N ALA A 247 -37.93 -73.31 37.46
CA ALA A 247 -36.50 -73.41 37.77
C ALA A 247 -35.62 -73.19 36.53
N ILE A 248 -35.96 -73.83 35.41
CA ILE A 248 -35.22 -73.67 34.13
C ILE A 248 -35.35 -72.24 33.59
N LEU A 249 -36.54 -71.62 33.66
CA LEU A 249 -36.70 -70.21 33.26
C LEU A 249 -35.93 -69.25 34.18
N ALA A 250 -35.88 -69.52 35.49
CA ALA A 250 -35.08 -68.75 36.44
C ALA A 250 -33.57 -68.90 36.18
N GLU A 251 -33.11 -70.09 35.76
CA GLU A 251 -31.73 -70.30 35.31
C GLU A 251 -31.42 -69.55 34.01
N PHE A 252 -32.34 -69.54 33.03
CA PHE A 252 -32.19 -68.74 31.81
C PHE A 252 -32.14 -67.23 32.10
N GLU A 253 -33.00 -66.73 32.99
CA GLU A 253 -32.95 -65.33 33.44
C GLU A 253 -31.67 -65.03 34.24
N GLY A 254 -31.20 -65.99 35.05
CA GLY A 254 -29.92 -65.91 35.76
C GLY A 254 -28.73 -65.79 34.82
N TYR A 255 -28.65 -66.62 33.77
CA TYR A 255 -27.62 -66.54 32.75
C TYR A 255 -27.72 -65.27 31.90
N LYS A 256 -28.93 -64.78 31.63
CA LYS A 256 -29.13 -63.49 30.96
C LYS A 256 -28.68 -62.31 31.84
N LYS A 257 -28.96 -62.37 33.15
CA LYS A 257 -28.55 -61.35 34.13
C LYS A 257 -27.03 -61.31 34.31
N ILE A 258 -26.37 -62.46 34.28
CA ILE A 258 -24.91 -62.60 34.34
C ILE A 258 -24.27 -62.47 32.94
N ARG A 259 -25.08 -62.31 31.88
CA ARG A 259 -24.69 -62.28 30.46
C ARG A 259 -23.72 -63.40 30.07
N SER A 260 -24.09 -64.66 30.30
CA SER A 260 -23.29 -65.83 29.89
C SER A 260 -24.02 -66.65 28.82
N ALA A 261 -23.49 -66.65 27.60
CA ALA A 261 -24.12 -67.24 26.42
C ALA A 261 -23.86 -68.75 26.24
N ARG A 262 -22.68 -69.27 26.57
CA ARG A 262 -22.32 -70.70 26.37
C ARG A 262 -23.03 -71.66 27.34
N PRO A 263 -23.12 -71.38 28.65
CA PRO A 263 -23.96 -72.17 29.56
C PRO A 263 -25.43 -72.09 29.20
N PHE A 264 -25.88 -70.92 28.72
CA PHE A 264 -27.24 -70.71 28.22
C PHE A 264 -27.51 -71.60 26.98
N GLU A 265 -26.58 -71.66 26.01
CA GLU A 265 -26.67 -72.53 24.84
C GLU A 265 -26.73 -74.02 25.23
N LYS A 266 -25.89 -74.45 26.19
CA LYS A 266 -25.89 -75.83 26.71
C LYS A 266 -27.21 -76.18 27.40
N LEU A 267 -27.76 -75.28 28.22
CA LEU A 267 -29.07 -75.45 28.86
C LEU A 267 -30.22 -75.48 27.83
N TYR A 268 -30.12 -74.68 26.77
CA TYR A 268 -31.08 -74.69 25.66
C TYR A 268 -31.02 -75.99 24.84
N LYS A 269 -29.82 -76.50 24.55
CA LYS A 269 -29.65 -77.78 23.85
C LYS A 269 -30.15 -78.95 24.71
N SER A 270 -29.85 -78.95 26.01
CA SER A 270 -30.30 -80.01 26.93
C SER A 270 -31.82 -80.00 27.14
N THR A 271 -32.47 -78.84 27.12
CA THR A 271 -33.94 -78.74 27.16
C THR A 271 -34.63 -79.28 25.90
N LYS A 272 -33.92 -79.34 24.76
CA LYS A 272 -34.40 -79.91 23.50
C LYS A 272 -34.32 -81.44 23.43
N THR A 273 -33.42 -82.07 24.20
CA THR A 273 -33.18 -83.53 24.19
C THR A 273 -34.14 -84.32 25.08
N TYR A 274 -34.80 -83.67 26.03
CA TYR A 274 -35.85 -84.30 26.84
C TYR A 274 -37.17 -84.35 26.04
N ASN A 275 -37.76 -85.53 25.87
CA ASN A 275 -39.11 -85.72 25.33
C ASN A 275 -40.17 -85.21 26.34
N TRP A 276 -40.28 -83.89 26.48
CA TRP A 276 -41.25 -83.27 27.35
C TRP A 276 -42.67 -83.37 26.77
N PRO A 277 -43.73 -83.46 27.60
CA PRO A 277 -45.10 -83.49 27.11
C PRO A 277 -45.44 -82.25 26.26
N VAL A 278 -46.25 -82.44 25.21
CA VAL A 278 -46.64 -81.38 24.24
C VAL A 278 -47.20 -80.12 24.91
N ALA A 279 -47.88 -80.25 26.07
CA ALA A 279 -48.41 -79.14 26.85
C ALA A 279 -47.34 -78.27 27.55
N PHE A 280 -46.18 -78.85 27.90
CA PHE A 280 -45.03 -78.15 28.50
C PHE A 280 -44.33 -77.27 27.46
N LEU A 281 -44.08 -77.82 26.27
CA LEU A 281 -43.47 -77.10 25.14
C LEU A 281 -44.37 -75.97 24.61
N ALA A 282 -45.70 -76.17 24.57
CA ALA A 282 -46.63 -75.17 24.06
C ALA A 282 -46.74 -73.90 24.93
N ARG A 283 -46.41 -73.98 26.23
CA ARG A 283 -46.50 -72.85 27.16
C ARG A 283 -45.16 -72.11 27.33
N MET A 284 -44.02 -72.82 27.31
CA MET A 284 -42.69 -72.19 27.34
C MET A 284 -42.18 -71.76 25.96
N GLY A 285 -42.78 -72.23 24.87
CA GLY A 285 -42.35 -71.93 23.50
C GLY A 285 -42.09 -70.45 23.19
N PRO A 286 -42.99 -69.51 23.56
CA PRO A 286 -42.77 -68.08 23.32
C PRO A 286 -41.59 -67.48 24.10
N ASP A 287 -41.41 -67.88 25.37
CA ASP A 287 -40.36 -67.35 26.24
C ASP A 287 -39.00 -67.98 25.90
N LEU A 288 -38.96 -69.28 25.60
CA LEU A 288 -37.80 -69.94 25.00
C LEU A 288 -37.42 -69.31 23.66
N LYS A 289 -38.39 -68.91 22.83
CA LYS A 289 -38.10 -68.25 21.55
C LYS A 289 -37.52 -66.85 21.73
N LYS A 290 -37.97 -66.08 22.73
CA LYS A 290 -37.37 -64.78 23.09
C LYS A 290 -35.97 -64.93 23.68
N ALA A 291 -35.80 -65.89 24.57
CA ALA A 291 -34.52 -66.16 25.22
C ALA A 291 -33.49 -66.71 24.22
N TYR A 292 -33.94 -67.56 23.28
CA TYR A 292 -33.17 -67.97 22.12
C TYR A 292 -32.84 -66.78 21.22
N GLY A 293 -33.78 -65.88 20.94
CA GLY A 293 -33.51 -64.68 20.13
C GLY A 293 -32.41 -63.77 20.70
N TRP A 294 -32.29 -63.66 22.03
CA TRP A 294 -31.15 -62.99 22.65
C TRP A 294 -29.84 -63.75 22.43
N LEU A 295 -29.85 -65.08 22.63
CA LEU A 295 -28.68 -65.93 22.37
C LEU A 295 -28.22 -65.84 20.91
N THR A 296 -29.14 -65.85 19.93
CA THR A 296 -28.79 -65.72 18.51
C THR A 296 -28.14 -64.37 18.23
N ILE A 297 -28.67 -63.27 18.77
CA ILE A 297 -28.06 -61.94 18.60
C ILE A 297 -26.64 -61.89 19.18
N GLU A 298 -26.39 -62.47 20.35
CA GLU A 298 -25.06 -62.50 20.96
C GLU A 298 -24.09 -63.41 20.19
N LEU A 299 -24.55 -64.54 19.67
CA LEU A 299 -23.72 -65.45 18.85
C LEU A 299 -23.46 -64.90 17.44
N ASP A 300 -24.42 -64.23 16.82
CA ASP A 300 -24.25 -63.56 15.53
C ASP A 300 -23.24 -62.41 15.66
N LYS A 301 -23.34 -61.60 16.72
CA LYS A 301 -22.33 -60.59 17.06
C LYS A 301 -20.95 -61.20 17.28
N TYR A 302 -20.86 -62.32 17.99
CA TYR A 302 -19.61 -63.04 18.19
C TYR A 302 -19.00 -63.49 16.85
N ASN A 303 -19.78 -64.11 15.97
CA ASN A 303 -19.29 -64.59 14.68
C ASN A 303 -18.79 -63.43 13.79
N LEU A 304 -19.52 -62.30 13.74
CA LEU A 304 -19.06 -61.10 13.03
C LEU A 304 -17.72 -60.58 13.57
N LEU A 305 -17.56 -60.54 14.89
CA LEU A 305 -16.29 -60.10 15.50
C LEU A 305 -15.15 -61.11 15.27
N VAL A 306 -15.45 -62.41 15.19
CA VAL A 306 -14.47 -63.44 14.78
C VAL A 306 -14.05 -63.24 13.33
N ASP A 307 -14.99 -62.97 12.44
CA ASP A 307 -14.70 -62.68 11.03
C ASP A 307 -13.84 -61.41 10.89
N ASP A 308 -14.12 -60.36 11.66
CA ASP A 308 -13.30 -59.15 11.71
C ASP A 308 -11.89 -59.41 12.27
N ILE A 309 -11.75 -60.21 13.34
CA ILE A 309 -10.44 -60.62 13.87
C ILE A 309 -9.65 -61.40 12.81
N ASN A 310 -10.31 -62.29 12.07
CA ASN A 310 -9.65 -63.08 11.01
C ASN A 310 -9.26 -62.21 9.82
N ARG A 311 -10.13 -61.32 9.36
CA ARG A 311 -9.86 -60.36 8.27
C ARG A 311 -8.66 -59.48 8.60
N LEU A 312 -8.67 -58.85 9.79
CA LEU A 312 -7.55 -58.04 10.26
C LEU A 312 -6.29 -58.90 10.51
N GLY A 313 -6.45 -60.15 10.90
CA GLY A 313 -5.37 -61.14 11.03
C GLY A 313 -4.64 -61.39 9.71
N ILE A 314 -5.40 -61.63 8.64
CA ILE A 314 -4.86 -61.85 7.28
C ILE A 314 -4.13 -60.60 6.79
N GLU A 315 -4.69 -59.41 7.00
CA GLU A 315 -4.00 -58.17 6.64
C GLU A 315 -2.73 -57.94 7.47
N ALA A 316 -2.76 -58.26 8.76
CA ALA A 316 -1.59 -58.18 9.63
C ALA A 316 -0.47 -59.13 9.17
N ASP A 317 -0.81 -60.33 8.67
CA ASP A 317 0.15 -61.27 8.07
C ASP A 317 0.77 -60.73 6.78
N SER A 318 0.04 -59.90 6.03
CA SER A 318 0.55 -59.20 4.85
C SER A 318 1.32 -57.89 5.15
N GLY A 319 1.41 -57.48 6.42
CA GLY A 319 2.21 -56.34 6.85
C GLY A 319 1.49 -54.98 6.89
N PHE A 320 0.15 -54.94 6.94
CA PHE A 320 -0.67 -53.71 7.00
C PHE A 320 -0.39 -52.70 5.87
N GLY A 321 -0.97 -52.93 4.69
CA GLY A 321 -0.73 -52.12 3.49
C GLY A 321 -1.49 -50.78 3.39
N ARG A 322 -2.46 -50.52 4.27
CA ARG A 322 -3.28 -49.30 4.27
C ARG A 322 -2.75 -48.21 5.24
N PRO A 323 -3.19 -46.95 5.12
CA PRO A 323 -2.85 -45.91 6.08
C PRO A 323 -3.23 -46.29 7.52
N ILE A 324 -2.34 -46.01 8.47
CA ILE A 324 -2.48 -46.46 9.87
C ILE A 324 -3.70 -45.90 10.62
N ASN A 325 -4.23 -44.75 10.19
CA ASN A 325 -5.45 -44.13 10.74
C ASN A 325 -6.72 -44.95 10.41
N GLU A 326 -6.77 -45.60 9.24
CA GLU A 326 -7.88 -46.49 8.89
C GLU A 326 -7.91 -47.70 9.82
N TYR A 327 -6.74 -48.31 10.05
CA TYR A 327 -6.60 -49.41 11.00
C TYR A 327 -6.95 -49.01 12.42
N TRP A 328 -6.52 -47.82 12.87
CA TRP A 328 -6.82 -47.34 14.23
C TRP A 328 -8.33 -47.34 14.53
N LYS A 329 -9.13 -46.85 13.59
CA LYS A 329 -10.59 -46.84 13.72
C LYS A 329 -11.18 -48.25 13.75
N GLU A 330 -10.73 -49.13 12.87
CA GLU A 330 -11.19 -50.54 12.84
C GLU A 330 -10.84 -51.27 14.15
N PHE A 331 -9.68 -51.00 14.76
CA PHE A 331 -9.30 -51.57 16.05
C PHE A 331 -10.10 -50.98 17.23
N GLU A 332 -10.44 -49.69 17.20
CA GLU A 332 -11.35 -49.08 18.20
C GLU A 332 -12.76 -49.68 18.13
N ASP A 333 -13.31 -49.81 16.92
CA ASP A 333 -14.62 -50.41 16.67
C ASP A 333 -14.65 -51.90 17.11
N LEU A 334 -13.58 -52.65 16.81
CA LEU A 334 -13.42 -54.03 17.27
C LEU A 334 -13.37 -54.12 18.81
N GLU A 335 -12.65 -53.23 19.48
CA GLU A 335 -12.60 -53.20 20.94
C GLU A 335 -13.94 -52.88 21.58
N LEU A 336 -14.66 -51.90 21.03
CA LEU A 336 -15.99 -51.54 21.50
C LEU A 336 -16.95 -52.72 21.31
N GLY A 337 -16.94 -53.34 20.13
CA GLY A 337 -17.74 -54.52 19.82
C GLY A 337 -17.50 -55.67 20.79
N ILE A 338 -16.24 -56.01 21.07
CA ILE A 338 -15.87 -57.05 22.04
C ILE A 338 -16.34 -56.70 23.46
N ARG A 339 -16.21 -55.42 23.89
CA ARG A 339 -16.65 -54.97 25.22
C ARG A 339 -18.17 -55.12 25.42
N GLU A 340 -18.95 -54.96 24.36
CA GLU A 340 -20.41 -55.01 24.39
C GLU A 340 -21.00 -56.44 24.39
N THR A 341 -20.20 -57.47 24.08
CA THR A 341 -20.65 -58.89 24.06
C THR A 341 -20.85 -59.50 25.46
N ALA A 342 -21.53 -60.65 25.51
CA ALA A 342 -21.63 -61.49 26.69
C ALA A 342 -20.27 -61.81 27.34
N ALA A 343 -20.22 -61.92 28.68
CA ALA A 343 -18.97 -61.95 29.44
C ALA A 343 -18.07 -63.16 29.14
N ASP A 344 -18.65 -64.31 28.84
CA ASP A 344 -17.94 -65.52 28.43
C ASP A 344 -17.44 -65.44 26.98
N LEU A 345 -18.27 -64.94 26.05
CA LEU A 345 -17.88 -64.71 24.66
C LEU A 345 -16.78 -63.65 24.55
N LYS A 346 -16.83 -62.59 25.35
CA LYS A 346 -15.77 -61.59 25.49
C LYS A 346 -14.44 -62.25 25.88
N LYS A 347 -14.44 -63.24 26.76
CA LYS A 347 -13.23 -63.97 27.16
C LYS A 347 -12.66 -64.78 25.99
N GLU A 348 -13.51 -65.47 25.24
CA GLU A 348 -13.11 -66.21 24.02
C GLU A 348 -12.56 -65.26 22.93
N LEU A 349 -13.25 -64.14 22.64
CA LEU A 349 -12.83 -63.14 21.66
C LEU A 349 -11.50 -62.48 22.05
N ASN A 350 -11.30 -62.14 23.33
CA ASN A 350 -10.03 -61.60 23.80
C ASN A 350 -8.87 -62.60 23.64
N GLN A 351 -9.13 -63.90 23.84
CA GLN A 351 -8.13 -64.93 23.63
C GLN A 351 -7.75 -65.06 22.14
N GLN A 352 -8.73 -65.01 21.24
CA GLN A 352 -8.48 -65.03 19.79
C GLN A 352 -7.80 -63.75 19.29
N LYS A 353 -8.22 -62.58 19.80
CA LYS A 353 -7.65 -61.28 19.46
C LYS A 353 -6.19 -61.13 19.89
N SER A 354 -5.73 -61.85 20.92
CA SER A 354 -4.38 -61.67 21.50
C SER A 354 -3.24 -61.70 20.48
N ASN A 355 -3.30 -62.60 19.48
CA ASN A 355 -2.27 -62.69 18.45
C ASN A 355 -2.30 -61.49 17.49
N LEU A 356 -3.50 -61.05 17.10
CA LEU A 356 -3.70 -59.86 16.28
C LEU A 356 -3.26 -58.59 17.02
N GLN A 357 -3.58 -58.49 18.32
CA GLN A 357 -3.23 -57.37 19.19
C GLN A 357 -1.70 -57.19 19.25
N ASN A 358 -0.93 -58.26 19.42
CA ASN A 358 0.53 -58.19 19.42
C ASN A 358 1.10 -57.66 18.09
N LYS A 359 0.53 -58.10 16.94
CA LYS A 359 0.96 -57.61 15.61
C LYS A 359 0.63 -56.13 15.43
N TRP A 360 -0.56 -55.72 15.85
CA TRP A 360 -1.00 -54.34 15.83
C TRP A 360 -0.14 -53.43 16.70
N ASP A 361 0.15 -53.84 17.95
CA ASP A 361 0.98 -53.08 18.88
C ASP A 361 2.42 -52.93 18.37
N ASN A 362 2.96 -53.94 17.69
CA ASN A 362 4.26 -53.85 17.01
C ASN A 362 4.23 -52.87 15.83
N HIS A 363 3.21 -52.94 14.96
CA HIS A 363 3.07 -52.01 13.83
C HIS A 363 2.92 -50.55 14.31
N ARG A 364 2.08 -50.33 15.32
CA ARG A 364 1.90 -49.04 16.00
C ARG A 364 3.20 -48.53 16.61
N SER A 365 3.94 -49.38 17.32
CA SER A 365 5.22 -49.00 17.93
C SER A 365 6.27 -48.62 16.89
N ASN A 366 6.36 -49.37 15.79
CA ASN A 366 7.26 -49.07 14.67
C ASN A 366 6.92 -47.75 13.98
N TYR A 367 5.63 -47.50 13.73
CA TYR A 367 5.17 -46.22 13.18
C TYR A 367 5.51 -45.05 14.09
N ILE A 368 5.27 -45.18 15.40
CA ILE A 368 5.60 -44.15 16.39
C ILE A 368 7.12 -43.90 16.44
N ALA A 369 7.94 -44.97 16.40
CA ALA A 369 9.39 -44.85 16.38
C ALA A 369 9.90 -44.15 15.11
N ALA A 370 9.37 -44.50 13.94
CA ALA A 370 9.71 -43.87 12.67
C ALA A 370 9.33 -42.38 12.65
N GLN A 371 8.13 -42.04 13.12
CA GLN A 371 7.69 -40.64 13.25
C GLN A 371 8.56 -39.84 14.22
N ARG A 372 8.92 -40.42 15.38
CA ARG A 372 9.85 -39.78 16.32
C ARG A 372 11.23 -39.54 15.70
N SER A 373 11.71 -40.48 14.88
CA SER A 373 12.97 -40.33 14.15
C SER A 373 12.91 -39.19 13.13
N ARG A 374 11.85 -39.14 12.31
CA ARG A 374 11.62 -38.06 11.34
C ARG A 374 11.60 -36.68 12.00
N ARG A 375 10.86 -36.54 13.12
CA ARG A 375 10.81 -35.29 13.90
C ARG A 375 12.19 -34.83 14.36
N ARG A 376 13.01 -35.76 14.90
CA ARG A 376 14.38 -35.44 15.34
C ARG A 376 15.26 -35.00 14.18
N VAL A 377 15.24 -35.73 13.06
CA VAL A 377 16.05 -35.39 11.88
C VAL A 377 15.66 -34.02 11.33
N ALA A 378 14.36 -33.76 11.14
CA ALA A 378 13.88 -32.47 10.66
C ALA A 378 14.26 -31.32 11.60
N LEU A 379 14.11 -31.49 12.91
CA LEU A 379 14.50 -30.46 13.89
C LEU A 379 16.02 -30.22 13.92
N GLU A 380 16.84 -31.26 13.80
CA GLU A 380 18.30 -31.12 13.70
C GLU A 380 18.72 -30.40 12.40
N GLU A 381 18.03 -30.65 11.28
CA GLU A 381 18.25 -29.92 10.03
C GLU A 381 17.84 -28.44 10.16
N VAL A 382 16.70 -28.16 10.79
CA VAL A 382 16.27 -26.79 11.12
C VAL A 382 17.32 -26.10 11.98
N LYS A 383 17.85 -26.76 13.01
CA LYS A 383 18.93 -26.20 13.86
C LYS A 383 20.17 -25.85 13.04
N LYS A 384 20.62 -26.73 12.14
CA LYS A 384 21.78 -26.47 11.27
C LYS A 384 21.56 -25.25 10.37
N ILE A 385 20.35 -25.09 9.83
CA ILE A 385 19.99 -23.92 9.01
C ILE A 385 20.01 -22.64 9.84
N LEU A 386 19.40 -22.68 11.03
CA LEU A 386 19.30 -21.53 11.92
C LEU A 386 20.65 -21.14 12.54
N SER A 387 21.53 -22.11 12.85
CA SER A 387 22.84 -21.87 13.45
C SER A 387 23.84 -21.21 12.50
N ASN A 388 23.76 -21.53 11.20
CA ASN A 388 24.72 -21.04 10.22
C ASN A 388 24.50 -19.56 9.83
N THR A 389 23.36 -18.96 10.22
CA THR A 389 22.93 -17.56 9.94
C THR A 389 23.48 -16.92 8.66
N PRO A 390 23.43 -17.60 7.48
CA PRO A 390 24.01 -17.02 6.28
C PRO A 390 23.25 -15.75 5.85
N ASN A 391 23.97 -14.81 5.23
CA ASN A 391 23.41 -13.54 4.78
C ASN A 391 22.23 -13.78 3.82
N ILE A 392 21.05 -13.25 4.17
CA ILE A 392 19.78 -13.41 3.44
C ILE A 392 19.92 -12.97 1.98
N THR A 393 20.68 -11.90 1.74
CA THR A 393 21.01 -11.39 0.39
C THR A 393 21.67 -12.47 -0.48
N LYS A 394 22.59 -13.26 0.10
CA LYS A 394 23.33 -14.28 -0.66
C LYS A 394 22.51 -15.54 -0.89
N ILE A 395 21.82 -16.02 0.14
CA ILE A 395 21.09 -17.30 0.10
C ILE A 395 19.76 -17.25 -0.65
N SER A 396 19.09 -16.09 -0.68
CA SER A 396 17.87 -15.91 -1.48
C SER A 396 18.12 -16.17 -2.97
N ARG A 397 19.36 -15.98 -3.43
CA ARG A 397 19.78 -16.17 -4.82
C ARG A 397 20.34 -17.57 -5.10
N ASP A 398 20.45 -18.42 -4.09
CA ASP A 398 20.87 -19.81 -4.22
C ASP A 398 19.62 -20.71 -4.33
N VAL A 399 19.29 -21.07 -5.57
CA VAL A 399 18.10 -21.86 -5.89
C VAL A 399 18.08 -23.20 -5.16
N GLU A 400 19.25 -23.83 -4.98
CA GLU A 400 19.37 -25.12 -4.30
C GLU A 400 19.10 -24.96 -2.81
N TYR A 401 19.66 -23.92 -2.19
CA TYR A 401 19.42 -23.59 -0.79
C TYR A 401 17.96 -23.25 -0.51
N VAL A 402 17.33 -22.40 -1.33
CA VAL A 402 15.91 -22.03 -1.18
C VAL A 402 15.02 -23.27 -1.29
N LYS A 403 15.27 -24.13 -2.28
CA LYS A 403 14.53 -25.39 -2.45
C LYS A 403 14.72 -26.34 -1.27
N ASN A 404 15.94 -26.43 -0.73
CA ASN A 404 16.26 -27.27 0.42
C ASN A 404 15.51 -26.81 1.68
N ILE A 405 15.53 -25.51 1.98
CA ILE A 405 14.80 -24.95 3.13
C ILE A 405 13.30 -25.26 3.06
N HIS A 406 12.67 -25.05 1.89
CA HIS A 406 11.25 -25.35 1.69
C HIS A 406 10.94 -26.84 1.86
N SER A 407 11.84 -27.72 1.40
CA SER A 407 11.70 -29.17 1.59
C SER A 407 11.76 -29.56 3.07
N ILE A 408 12.65 -28.94 3.84
CA ILE A 408 12.82 -29.19 5.28
C ILE A 408 11.62 -28.68 6.07
N ASP A 409 11.08 -27.49 5.75
CA ASP A 409 9.88 -26.95 6.38
C ASP A 409 8.64 -27.83 6.15
N LYS A 410 8.49 -28.34 4.91
CA LYS A 410 7.44 -29.30 4.57
C LYS A 410 7.58 -30.61 5.35
N GLU A 411 8.78 -31.18 5.41
CA GLU A 411 9.04 -32.41 6.15
C GLU A 411 8.83 -32.21 7.66
N LEU A 412 9.23 -31.06 8.22
CA LEU A 412 8.98 -30.69 9.61
C LEU A 412 7.48 -30.64 9.91
N THR A 413 6.71 -29.94 9.07
CA THR A 413 5.25 -29.84 9.21
C THR A 413 4.58 -31.21 9.12
N ASP A 414 5.00 -32.05 8.17
CA ASP A 414 4.45 -33.39 7.98
C ASP A 414 4.81 -34.35 9.11
N ALA A 415 6.04 -34.29 9.64
CA ALA A 415 6.48 -35.12 10.77
C ALA A 415 5.76 -34.74 12.08
N MET A 416 5.32 -33.50 12.24
CA MET A 416 4.64 -33.02 13.45
C MET A 416 3.15 -33.37 13.52
N LYS A 417 2.53 -33.84 12.43
CA LYS A 417 1.13 -34.30 12.41
C LYS A 417 0.93 -35.51 13.34
N VAL A 418 -0.12 -35.48 14.17
CA VAL A 418 -0.52 -36.60 15.03
C VAL A 418 -1.60 -37.41 14.30
N VAL A 419 -1.24 -38.60 13.82
CA VAL A 419 -2.13 -39.46 13.03
C VAL A 419 -2.85 -40.51 13.89
N ILE A 420 -2.24 -40.98 14.99
CA ILE A 420 -2.82 -41.95 15.94
C ILE A 420 -2.33 -41.73 17.40
N PRO A 421 -3.13 -41.95 18.46
CA PRO A 421 -2.64 -41.99 19.85
C PRO A 421 -1.78 -43.24 20.16
N PRO A 422 -0.71 -43.18 20.99
CA PRO A 422 -0.17 -42.06 21.74
C PRO A 422 1.07 -41.57 20.98
N ALA A 423 0.92 -41.14 19.73
CA ALA A 423 1.98 -40.40 19.03
C ALA A 423 2.08 -38.96 19.56
N PHE A 424 1.78 -38.76 20.85
CA PHE A 424 1.90 -37.48 21.53
C PHE A 424 3.32 -36.98 21.32
N VAL A 425 3.41 -35.78 20.76
CA VAL A 425 4.65 -35.04 20.72
C VAL A 425 5.00 -34.71 22.18
N ASN A 426 6.23 -35.02 22.62
CA ASN A 426 6.69 -34.59 23.93
C ASN A 426 6.60 -33.06 24.02
N ASP A 427 6.31 -32.51 25.19
CA ASP A 427 6.12 -31.06 25.34
C ASP A 427 7.39 -30.28 24.96
N GLU A 428 8.57 -30.83 25.27
CA GLU A 428 9.86 -30.31 24.80
C GLU A 428 9.96 -30.18 23.27
N VAL A 429 9.49 -31.20 22.53
CA VAL A 429 9.52 -31.21 21.07
C VAL A 429 8.46 -30.27 20.48
N LYS A 430 7.33 -30.07 21.19
CA LYS A 430 6.33 -29.07 20.80
C LYS A 430 6.85 -27.65 21.00
N GLU A 431 7.53 -27.38 22.10
CA GLU A 431 8.14 -26.09 22.37
C GLU A 431 9.25 -25.80 21.36
N GLU A 432 10.13 -26.77 21.10
CA GLU A 432 11.20 -26.65 20.12
C GLU A 432 10.65 -26.42 18.70
N TYR A 433 9.58 -27.12 18.31
CA TYR A 433 8.89 -26.85 17.04
C TYR A 433 8.25 -25.46 17.01
N ARG A 434 7.58 -25.03 18.08
CA ARG A 434 6.98 -23.68 18.15
C ARG A 434 8.03 -22.60 18.00
N GLU A 435 9.19 -22.77 18.64
CA GLU A 435 10.26 -21.79 18.59
C GLU A 435 11.05 -21.86 17.27
N LYS A 436 11.61 -23.02 16.93
CA LYS A 436 12.49 -23.20 15.77
C LYS A 436 11.71 -23.27 14.45
N GLY A 437 10.51 -23.85 14.47
CA GLY A 437 9.61 -23.83 13.32
C GLY A 437 9.19 -22.41 12.98
N ALA A 438 8.77 -21.61 13.97
CA ALA A 438 8.44 -20.20 13.72
C ALA A 438 9.65 -19.39 13.23
N GLN A 439 10.85 -19.64 13.76
CA GLN A 439 12.09 -19.03 13.27
C GLN A 439 12.39 -19.42 11.82
N LEU A 440 12.18 -20.68 11.44
CA LEU A 440 12.36 -21.15 10.06
C LEU A 440 11.32 -20.54 9.11
N SER A 441 10.03 -20.58 9.47
CA SER A 441 8.96 -20.00 8.64
C SER A 441 9.16 -18.50 8.46
N SER A 442 9.49 -17.76 9.53
CA SER A 442 9.82 -16.34 9.41
C SER A 442 11.01 -16.08 8.49
N ARG A 443 12.00 -16.98 8.48
CA ARG A 443 13.15 -16.89 7.57
C ARG A 443 12.77 -17.17 6.12
N ILE A 444 11.90 -18.16 5.88
CA ILE A 444 11.34 -18.45 4.55
C ILE A 444 10.56 -17.24 4.04
N ASP A 445 9.65 -16.70 4.85
CA ASP A 445 8.86 -15.53 4.51
C ASP A 445 9.74 -14.34 4.11
N LYS A 446 10.85 -14.12 4.82
CA LYS A 446 11.83 -13.08 4.47
C LYS A 446 12.51 -13.34 3.12
N ILE A 447 12.93 -14.58 2.86
CA ILE A 447 13.57 -14.98 1.59
C ILE A 447 12.59 -14.80 0.42
N ASP A 448 11.38 -15.32 0.56
CA ASP A 448 10.35 -15.29 -0.49
C ASP A 448 9.86 -13.88 -0.75
N SER A 449 9.70 -13.07 0.31
CA SER A 449 9.37 -11.65 0.16
C SER A 449 10.48 -10.90 -0.60
N LEU A 450 11.76 -11.16 -0.29
CA LEU A 450 12.88 -10.54 -0.99
C LEU A 450 12.88 -10.93 -2.47
N LEU A 451 12.75 -12.23 -2.76
CA LEU A 451 12.65 -12.74 -4.13
C LEU A 451 11.47 -12.15 -4.88
N GLY A 452 10.31 -12.07 -4.23
CA GLY A 452 9.10 -11.46 -4.81
C GLY A 452 9.33 -10.01 -5.22
N ILE A 453 9.98 -9.19 -4.38
CA ILE A 453 10.27 -7.79 -4.71
C ILE A 453 11.33 -7.69 -5.82
N VAL A 454 12.38 -8.52 -5.80
CA VAL A 454 13.38 -8.55 -6.89
C VAL A 454 12.74 -8.93 -8.23
N GLU A 455 11.81 -9.88 -8.23
CA GLU A 455 11.11 -10.28 -9.45
C GLU A 455 10.14 -9.19 -9.92
N GLN A 456 9.46 -8.50 -8.99
CA GLN A 456 8.68 -7.30 -9.30
C GLN A 456 9.54 -6.24 -10.00
N LEU A 457 10.74 -5.94 -9.48
CA LEU A 457 11.66 -4.97 -10.10
C LEU A 457 12.03 -5.33 -11.54
N LYS A 458 12.19 -6.62 -11.87
CA LYS A 458 12.48 -7.04 -13.25
C LYS A 458 11.31 -6.82 -14.22
N THR A 459 10.08 -6.78 -13.71
CA THR A 459 8.86 -6.60 -14.52
C THR A 459 8.43 -5.14 -14.65
N VAL A 460 9.11 -4.21 -13.97
CA VAL A 460 8.76 -2.79 -13.99
C VAL A 460 9.07 -2.15 -15.34
N GLU A 461 8.10 -1.42 -15.91
CA GLU A 461 8.26 -0.75 -17.20
C GLU A 461 8.57 0.77 -17.12
N ASN A 462 8.39 1.39 -15.95
CA ASN A 462 8.55 2.84 -15.75
C ASN A 462 9.23 3.20 -14.41
N TYR A 463 9.73 4.43 -14.32
CA TYR A 463 10.51 4.91 -13.17
C TYR A 463 9.68 5.00 -11.87
N VAL A 464 8.38 5.29 -11.97
CA VAL A 464 7.48 5.43 -10.81
C VAL A 464 7.22 4.07 -10.16
N ASP A 465 7.00 3.04 -10.97
CA ASP A 465 6.81 1.67 -10.53
C ASP A 465 8.12 1.11 -9.96
N PHE A 466 9.28 1.50 -10.52
CA PHE A 466 10.60 1.14 -9.98
C PHE A 466 10.75 1.70 -8.56
N LYS A 467 10.47 3.00 -8.38
CA LYS A 467 10.48 3.66 -7.07
C LYS A 467 9.51 2.97 -6.12
N SER A 468 8.32 2.60 -6.58
CA SER A 468 7.33 1.91 -5.74
C SER A 468 7.78 0.51 -5.31
N ALA A 469 8.39 -0.27 -6.21
CA ALA A 469 8.93 -1.59 -5.90
C ALA A 469 10.15 -1.50 -4.96
N MET A 470 11.08 -0.56 -5.19
CA MET A 470 12.21 -0.33 -4.31
C MET A 470 11.78 0.02 -2.89
N LYS A 471 10.71 0.81 -2.73
CA LYS A 471 10.16 1.19 -1.42
C LYS A 471 9.78 -0.01 -0.55
N ASN A 472 9.39 -1.14 -1.17
CA ASN A 472 9.05 -2.35 -0.41
C ASN A 472 10.25 -2.91 0.39
N PHE A 473 11.48 -2.54 0.05
CA PHE A 473 12.67 -2.93 0.81
C PHE A 473 12.90 -2.10 2.08
N GLU A 474 12.18 -0.99 2.32
CA GLU A 474 12.27 -0.20 3.56
C GLU A 474 11.68 -0.93 4.79
N ASP A 475 10.93 -2.02 4.58
CA ASP A 475 10.35 -2.85 5.64
C ASP A 475 11.45 -3.37 6.60
N GLU A 476 11.24 -3.20 7.91
CA GLU A 476 12.16 -3.62 8.99
C GLU A 476 12.55 -5.10 8.88
N LYS A 477 11.70 -5.94 8.28
CA LYS A 477 12.02 -7.36 8.08
C LYS A 477 13.28 -7.60 7.23
N PHE A 478 13.68 -6.62 6.41
CA PHE A 478 14.86 -6.65 5.55
C PHE A 478 16.09 -5.94 6.15
N GLU A 479 16.03 -5.49 7.39
CA GLU A 479 17.16 -4.85 8.07
C GLU A 479 18.44 -5.71 7.96
N GLY A 480 19.58 -5.06 7.64
CA GLY A 480 20.87 -5.72 7.44
C GLY A 480 21.10 -6.32 6.05
N THR A 481 20.14 -6.22 5.12
CA THR A 481 20.33 -6.62 3.71
C THR A 481 20.88 -5.48 2.84
N LEU A 482 21.49 -5.84 1.71
CA LEU A 482 21.99 -4.87 0.73
C LEU A 482 20.82 -4.07 0.11
N GLU A 483 19.70 -4.75 -0.16
CA GLU A 483 18.49 -4.19 -0.72
C GLU A 483 17.90 -3.10 0.20
N HIS A 484 17.80 -3.39 1.49
CA HIS A 484 17.30 -2.43 2.48
C HIS A 484 18.20 -1.19 2.58
N SER A 485 19.52 -1.39 2.71
CA SER A 485 20.48 -0.26 2.79
C SER A 485 20.51 0.57 1.50
N THR A 486 20.37 -0.07 0.33
CA THR A 486 20.30 0.62 -0.96
C THR A 486 18.99 1.39 -1.12
N SER A 487 17.86 0.80 -0.70
CA SER A 487 16.57 1.49 -0.67
C SER A 487 16.62 2.73 0.22
N ASN A 488 17.10 2.59 1.46
CA ASN A 488 17.21 3.73 2.39
C ASN A 488 18.11 4.83 1.82
N ALA A 489 19.23 4.48 1.18
CA ALA A 489 20.11 5.46 0.53
C ALA A 489 19.41 6.15 -0.64
N PHE A 490 18.65 5.41 -1.45
CA PHE A 490 17.85 5.94 -2.58
C PHE A 490 16.78 6.93 -2.09
N PHE A 491 16.05 6.62 -1.02
CA PHE A 491 15.00 7.48 -0.48
C PHE A 491 15.49 8.60 0.45
N SER A 492 16.75 8.53 0.91
CA SER A 492 17.39 9.65 1.61
C SER A 492 17.67 10.84 0.68
N ASN A 493 17.81 10.60 -0.63
CA ASN A 493 17.95 11.63 -1.66
C ASN A 493 16.93 11.38 -2.78
N PRO A 494 15.62 11.57 -2.52
CA PRO A 494 14.59 11.18 -3.46
C PRO A 494 14.63 12.10 -4.67
N LYS A 495 14.84 11.49 -5.85
CA LYS A 495 14.78 12.19 -7.15
C LYS A 495 13.58 11.72 -7.93
N ASP A 496 12.79 12.65 -8.43
CA ASP A 496 11.75 12.33 -9.40
C ASP A 496 12.35 12.23 -10.80
N PHE A 497 11.59 11.61 -11.71
CA PHE A 497 12.07 11.36 -13.07
C PHE A 497 12.50 12.66 -13.79
N SER A 498 11.79 13.76 -13.56
CA SER A 498 12.15 15.09 -14.08
C SER A 498 13.48 15.62 -13.55
N ASP A 499 13.82 15.29 -12.31
CA ASP A 499 15.08 15.73 -11.68
C ASP A 499 16.25 14.97 -12.29
N VAL A 500 16.09 13.66 -12.48
CA VAL A 500 17.10 12.82 -13.14
C VAL A 500 17.35 13.30 -14.58
N ILE A 501 16.29 13.62 -15.33
CA ILE A 501 16.42 14.20 -16.67
C ILE A 501 17.18 15.54 -16.63
N GLY A 502 16.82 16.41 -15.69
CA GLY A 502 17.50 17.70 -15.51
C GLY A 502 18.98 17.55 -15.19
N GLU A 503 19.33 16.59 -14.34
CA GLU A 503 20.72 16.26 -14.03
C GLU A 503 21.47 15.69 -15.23
N VAL A 504 20.84 14.88 -16.08
CA VAL A 504 21.46 14.38 -17.32
C VAL A 504 21.79 15.53 -18.28
N LEU A 505 20.86 16.47 -18.44
CA LEU A 505 21.06 17.61 -19.34
C LEU A 505 22.06 18.61 -18.78
N ARG A 506 21.99 18.88 -17.47
CA ARG A 506 22.87 19.82 -16.76
C ARG A 506 23.27 19.24 -15.39
N PRO A 507 24.35 18.45 -15.36
CA PRO A 507 24.87 17.85 -14.13
C PRO A 507 25.05 18.87 -13.00
N GLY A 508 24.50 18.56 -11.83
CA GLY A 508 24.64 19.39 -10.62
C GLY A 508 23.81 20.69 -10.59
N GLN A 509 22.83 20.85 -11.49
CA GLN A 509 22.00 22.06 -11.59
C GLN A 509 20.49 21.77 -11.55
N SER A 510 20.05 20.82 -10.72
CA SER A 510 18.64 20.40 -10.61
C SER A 510 17.68 21.56 -10.31
N LEU A 511 18.03 22.44 -9.36
CA LEU A 511 17.21 23.63 -9.04
C LEU A 511 17.03 24.56 -10.25
N GLY A 512 18.08 24.73 -11.05
CA GLY A 512 18.03 25.52 -12.28
C GLY A 512 17.08 24.90 -13.29
N TRP A 513 17.08 23.57 -13.40
CA TRP A 513 16.19 22.83 -14.28
C TRP A 513 14.73 22.98 -13.88
N THR A 514 14.41 22.89 -12.58
CA THR A 514 13.04 23.13 -12.08
C THR A 514 12.53 24.51 -12.47
N VAL A 515 13.37 25.54 -12.30
CA VAL A 515 13.02 26.93 -12.63
C VAL A 515 12.83 27.11 -14.14
N TYR A 516 13.69 26.50 -14.95
CA TYR A 516 13.53 26.48 -16.40
C TYR A 516 12.20 25.82 -16.79
N TYR A 517 11.92 24.63 -16.27
CA TYR A 517 10.72 23.86 -16.61
C TYR A 517 9.43 24.63 -16.28
N GLN A 518 9.39 25.33 -15.14
CA GLN A 518 8.28 26.21 -14.75
C GLN A 518 8.10 27.44 -15.65
N ASN A 519 9.15 27.88 -16.36
CA ASN A 519 9.16 29.09 -17.19
C ASN A 519 9.34 28.80 -18.69
N ARG A 520 9.26 27.53 -19.11
CA ARG A 520 9.60 27.08 -20.48
C ARG A 520 8.85 27.83 -21.60
N ASN A 521 7.60 28.24 -21.35
CA ASN A 521 6.75 28.91 -22.34
C ASN A 521 7.14 30.38 -22.61
N LYS A 522 8.22 30.90 -22.02
CA LYS A 522 8.66 32.30 -22.20
C LYS A 522 9.84 32.38 -23.15
N ASP A 523 9.85 33.39 -24.03
CA ASP A 523 10.94 33.63 -24.99
C ASP A 523 12.24 34.11 -24.34
N GLN A 524 12.13 34.71 -23.15
CA GLN A 524 13.25 35.05 -22.29
C GLN A 524 12.92 34.64 -20.85
N ILE A 525 13.93 34.12 -20.14
CA ILE A 525 13.82 33.80 -18.72
C ILE A 525 14.54 34.88 -17.92
N PHE A 526 13.75 35.64 -17.17
CA PHE A 526 14.22 36.61 -16.19
C PHE A 526 13.26 36.62 -14.99
N PRO A 527 13.73 37.08 -13.81
CA PRO A 527 12.89 37.15 -12.62
C PRO A 527 11.62 37.96 -12.83
N LYS A 528 10.50 37.55 -12.22
CA LYS A 528 9.23 38.30 -12.33
C LYS A 528 9.32 39.68 -11.64
N ASN A 529 9.94 39.72 -10.47
CA ASN A 529 10.04 40.89 -9.62
C ASN A 529 11.51 41.26 -9.37
N VAL A 530 11.74 42.54 -9.12
CA VAL A 530 13.05 43.07 -8.70
C VAL A 530 13.14 43.01 -7.18
N GLU A 531 14.02 42.17 -6.66
CA GLU A 531 14.29 42.10 -5.21
C GLU A 531 15.02 43.35 -4.71
N GLU A 532 14.86 43.68 -3.42
CA GLU A 532 15.47 44.90 -2.86
C GLU A 532 16.99 44.92 -3.04
N ALA A 533 17.67 43.79 -2.83
CA ALA A 533 19.11 43.71 -2.98
C ALA A 533 19.57 43.91 -4.44
N GLU A 534 18.81 43.43 -5.42
CA GLU A 534 19.06 43.67 -6.84
C GLU A 534 18.74 45.12 -7.20
N ARG A 535 17.64 45.66 -6.66
CA ARG A 535 17.22 47.05 -6.85
C ARG A 535 18.32 48.00 -6.39
N VAL A 536 18.93 47.76 -5.23
CA VAL A 536 20.05 48.57 -4.72
C VAL A 536 21.23 48.56 -5.69
N VAL A 537 21.61 47.40 -6.24
CA VAL A 537 22.70 47.29 -7.22
C VAL A 537 22.36 48.03 -8.52
N LEU A 538 21.19 47.73 -9.12
CA LEU A 538 20.77 48.31 -10.40
C LEU A 538 20.49 49.81 -10.32
N ASN A 539 19.98 50.29 -9.18
CA ASN A 539 19.86 51.73 -8.90
C ASN A 539 21.23 52.37 -8.66
N GLY A 540 22.14 51.67 -7.99
CA GLY A 540 23.53 52.08 -7.86
C GLY A 540 24.14 52.38 -9.21
N ILE A 541 24.00 51.46 -10.17
CA ILE A 541 24.44 51.64 -11.56
C ILE A 541 23.69 52.82 -12.21
N SER A 542 22.35 52.86 -12.13
CA SER A 542 21.54 53.91 -12.76
C SER A 542 21.84 55.32 -12.24
N ASN A 543 22.33 55.44 -11.00
CA ASN A 543 22.71 56.70 -10.37
C ASN A 543 24.07 57.23 -10.84
N TYR A 544 24.76 56.52 -11.74
CA TYR A 544 26.00 56.99 -12.34
C TYR A 544 25.78 58.05 -13.43
N ARG A 545 25.07 59.13 -13.08
CA ARG A 545 24.62 60.19 -14.00
C ARG A 545 25.77 60.82 -14.81
N LYS A 546 26.98 60.88 -14.25
CA LYS A 546 28.17 61.44 -14.92
C LYS A 546 28.63 60.63 -16.14
N TYR A 547 28.20 59.37 -16.27
CA TYR A 547 28.49 58.56 -17.45
C TYR A 547 27.48 58.77 -18.58
N LEU A 548 26.30 59.37 -18.30
CA LEU A 548 25.26 59.58 -19.31
C LEU A 548 25.62 60.64 -20.36
N ASN A 549 26.53 61.56 -20.02
CA ASN A 549 26.98 62.63 -20.90
C ASN A 549 28.47 62.86 -20.68
N LEU A 550 29.26 61.79 -20.76
CA LEU A 550 30.70 61.86 -20.58
C LEU A 550 31.35 62.30 -21.89
N HIS A 551 32.19 63.32 -21.82
CA HIS A 551 32.97 63.83 -22.96
C HIS A 551 34.45 63.59 -22.73
N LYS A 552 35.20 63.44 -23.82
CA LYS A 552 36.66 63.45 -23.85
C LYS A 552 37.11 64.76 -24.46
N CYS A 553 37.67 65.62 -23.61
CA CYS A 553 38.13 66.96 -23.98
C CYS A 553 39.63 66.90 -24.31
N PHE A 554 40.00 67.17 -25.55
CA PHE A 554 41.40 67.17 -26.01
C PHE A 554 41.99 68.58 -25.95
N PHE A 555 43.16 68.70 -25.34
CA PHE A 555 43.83 69.95 -25.05
C PHE A 555 45.22 69.99 -25.70
N LEU A 556 45.61 71.17 -26.15
CA LEU A 556 46.94 71.49 -26.66
C LEU A 556 47.51 72.64 -25.82
N GLU A 557 48.65 72.40 -25.19
CA GLU A 557 49.39 73.41 -24.42
C GLU A 557 50.33 74.20 -25.34
N ILE A 558 50.33 75.53 -25.21
CA ILE A 558 51.17 76.44 -26.01
C ILE A 558 52.13 77.22 -25.10
N PRO A 559 53.42 77.38 -25.47
CA PRO A 559 54.04 76.95 -26.73
C PRO A 559 54.61 75.52 -26.70
N SER A 560 54.40 74.74 -25.63
CA SER A 560 55.03 73.42 -25.48
C SER A 560 54.65 72.44 -26.58
N GLY A 561 53.48 72.64 -27.22
CA GLY A 561 52.91 71.71 -28.19
C GLY A 561 52.39 70.42 -27.55
N LYS A 562 52.42 70.32 -26.21
CA LYS A 562 52.03 69.11 -25.50
C LYS A 562 50.53 68.93 -25.60
N THR A 563 50.11 67.81 -26.18
CA THR A 563 48.71 67.40 -26.19
C THR A 563 48.40 66.51 -25.00
N PHE A 564 47.23 66.69 -24.41
CA PHE A 564 46.69 65.79 -23.40
C PHE A 564 45.16 65.81 -23.49
N TYR A 565 44.48 64.94 -22.76
CA TYR A 565 43.04 64.98 -22.69
C TYR A 565 42.58 64.82 -21.24
N LYS A 566 41.33 65.23 -20.98
CA LYS A 566 40.62 64.93 -19.72
C LYS A 566 39.19 64.51 -20.00
N PHE A 567 38.65 63.65 -19.16
CA PHE A 567 37.23 63.36 -19.15
C PHE A 567 36.45 64.51 -18.50
N CYS A 568 35.34 64.90 -19.09
CA CYS A 568 34.52 66.05 -18.72
C CYS A 568 33.04 65.63 -18.58
N ASP A 569 32.36 66.11 -17.52
CA ASP A 569 30.92 65.88 -17.29
C ASP A 569 30.11 66.91 -18.11
N GLY A 570 29.67 66.47 -19.28
CA GLY A 570 29.02 67.30 -20.29
C GLY A 570 29.96 68.24 -21.06
N PRO A 571 29.41 68.97 -22.04
CA PRO A 571 30.19 69.87 -22.86
C PRO A 571 30.75 71.04 -22.03
N THR A 572 32.01 71.38 -22.27
CA THR A 572 32.69 72.48 -21.60
C THR A 572 32.11 73.84 -21.99
N LYS A 573 31.92 74.72 -21.01
CA LYS A 573 31.30 76.03 -21.22
C LYS A 573 32.34 77.11 -21.36
N LEU A 574 32.28 77.85 -22.47
CA LEU A 574 33.02 79.09 -22.67
C LEU A 574 32.45 80.20 -21.77
N ARG A 575 33.33 80.90 -21.07
CA ARG A 575 33.00 82.05 -20.23
C ARG A 575 33.99 83.16 -20.52
N ASN A 576 33.47 84.34 -20.83
CA ASN A 576 34.31 85.54 -20.95
C ASN A 576 34.35 86.25 -19.61
N ARG A 577 35.54 86.48 -19.08
CA ARG A 577 35.77 87.22 -17.84
C ARG A 577 36.63 88.44 -18.13
N LYS A 578 36.19 89.61 -17.70
CA LYS A 578 37.02 90.83 -17.71
C LYS A 578 37.79 90.91 -16.39
N VAL A 579 39.11 91.01 -16.48
CA VAL A 579 40.00 91.22 -15.32
C VAL A 579 40.84 92.46 -15.64
N GLY A 580 40.42 93.63 -15.13
CA GLY A 580 41.02 94.91 -15.51
C GLY A 580 40.80 95.23 -17.01
N PRO A 581 41.83 95.71 -17.74
CA PRO A 581 41.72 95.98 -19.18
C PRO A 581 41.72 94.71 -20.06
N ASN A 582 42.00 93.54 -19.48
CA ASN A 582 42.16 92.29 -20.22
C ASN A 582 40.84 91.50 -20.26
N SER A 583 40.57 90.87 -21.41
CA SER A 583 39.49 89.89 -21.58
C SER A 583 40.08 88.49 -21.61
N ILE A 584 39.85 87.74 -20.53
CA ILE A 584 40.23 86.32 -20.45
C ILE A 584 39.04 85.49 -20.94
N ILE A 585 39.31 84.63 -21.92
CA ILE A 585 38.35 83.61 -22.35
C ILE A 585 38.68 82.36 -21.54
N GLU A 586 37.79 81.94 -20.65
CA GLU A 586 37.97 80.73 -19.84
C GLU A 586 37.05 79.62 -20.36
N ARG A 587 37.54 78.38 -20.44
CA ARG A 587 36.66 77.20 -20.50
C ARG A 587 36.55 76.60 -19.11
N SER A 588 35.30 76.40 -18.70
CA SER A 588 34.96 75.82 -17.39
C SER A 588 34.12 74.57 -17.57
N GLY A 589 34.40 73.58 -16.74
CA GLY A 589 33.71 72.30 -16.74
C GLY A 589 34.02 71.53 -15.46
N TYR A 590 33.30 70.43 -15.25
CA TYR A 590 33.66 69.45 -14.24
C TYR A 590 34.54 68.40 -14.91
N PHE A 591 35.80 68.36 -14.52
CA PHE A 591 36.79 67.47 -15.11
C PHE A 591 37.16 66.37 -14.14
N PHE A 592 37.50 65.21 -14.67
CA PHE A 592 38.03 64.12 -13.89
C PHE A 592 39.50 64.36 -13.52
N ASP A 593 39.81 64.35 -12.22
CA ASP A 593 41.15 64.52 -11.65
C ASP A 593 41.26 63.77 -10.31
N ASP A 594 42.38 63.09 -10.05
CA ASP A 594 42.61 62.31 -8.81
C ASP A 594 41.42 61.46 -8.36
N THR A 595 40.83 60.70 -9.29
CA THR A 595 39.65 59.84 -9.08
C THR A 595 38.32 60.55 -8.81
N LYS A 596 38.28 61.89 -8.88
CA LYS A 596 37.09 62.70 -8.59
C LYS A 596 36.82 63.71 -9.71
N PHE A 597 35.55 64.08 -9.86
CA PHE A 597 35.23 65.22 -10.73
C PHE A 597 35.38 66.51 -9.93
N ILE A 598 36.27 67.37 -10.37
CA ILE A 598 36.59 68.66 -9.74
C ILE A 598 36.25 69.77 -10.74
N PRO A 599 35.67 70.89 -10.29
CA PRO A 599 35.53 72.06 -11.16
C PRO A 599 36.92 72.58 -11.51
N LEU A 600 37.32 72.43 -12.78
CA LEU A 600 38.56 73.01 -13.29
C LEU A 600 38.24 74.10 -14.30
N LYS A 601 39.15 75.06 -14.36
CA LYS A 601 39.12 76.15 -15.33
C LYS A 601 40.41 76.08 -16.12
N PHE A 602 40.28 76.12 -17.42
CA PHE A 602 41.40 76.26 -18.34
C PHE A 602 41.32 77.65 -18.96
N GLU A 603 42.36 78.44 -18.73
CA GLU A 603 42.51 79.74 -19.36
C GLU A 603 42.84 79.51 -20.84
N LEU A 604 41.91 79.92 -21.71
CA LEU A 604 42.21 80.12 -23.13
C LEU A 604 42.77 81.54 -23.29
N PHE A 605 43.68 81.67 -24.26
CA PHE A 605 44.43 82.87 -24.63
C PHE A 605 43.86 84.20 -24.10
N ASP A 606 44.71 84.97 -23.42
CA ASP A 606 44.44 86.36 -23.10
C ASP A 606 44.42 87.16 -24.42
N SER A 607 43.22 87.42 -24.96
CA SER A 607 43.09 88.23 -26.17
C SER A 607 43.22 89.71 -25.79
N GLY A 608 44.43 90.13 -25.42
CA GLY A 608 44.80 91.54 -25.46
C GLY A 608 44.94 91.94 -26.92
N LYS A 609 44.25 93.01 -27.35
CA LYS A 609 44.62 93.70 -28.60
C LYS A 609 46.07 94.16 -28.47
N PHE A 610 47.00 93.50 -29.14
CA PHE A 610 48.35 94.00 -29.33
C PHE A 610 48.40 94.72 -30.68
N GLU A 611 48.49 96.06 -30.65
CA GLU A 611 48.98 96.79 -31.82
C GLU A 611 50.47 96.44 -31.99
N LEU A 612 50.77 95.79 -33.11
CA LEU A 612 52.10 95.35 -33.52
C LEU A 612 53.03 96.55 -33.75
N LYS A 613 54.03 96.69 -32.88
CA LYS A 613 55.37 97.14 -33.28
C LYS A 613 56.39 96.22 -32.60
N ASP A 614 57.20 95.58 -33.44
CA ASP A 614 58.35 94.72 -33.15
C ASP A 614 58.16 93.19 -33.06
N GLU A 615 59.00 92.52 -33.84
CA GLU A 615 58.98 91.13 -34.30
C GLU A 615 59.32 90.07 -33.23
N GLN A 616 58.63 90.05 -32.09
CA GLN A 616 58.68 88.88 -31.19
C GLN A 616 57.29 88.44 -30.71
N LEU A 617 56.60 87.67 -31.54
CA LEU A 617 55.51 86.76 -31.11
C LEU A 617 56.10 85.62 -30.23
N LYS A 618 56.54 85.97 -29.02
CA LYS A 618 56.90 85.02 -27.96
C LYS A 618 56.27 85.49 -26.66
N LYS A 619 55.00 85.12 -26.40
CA LYS A 619 54.40 85.00 -25.04
C LYS A 619 52.90 84.59 -25.03
N ALA A 620 52.40 83.86 -26.02
CA ALA A 620 51.14 83.13 -25.82
C ALA A 620 51.43 81.90 -24.95
N LYS A 621 51.00 81.94 -23.68
CA LYS A 621 51.01 80.78 -22.76
C LYS A 621 49.57 80.46 -22.42
N GLY A 622 49.15 79.23 -22.63
CA GLY A 622 47.79 78.80 -22.34
C GLY A 622 47.49 77.40 -22.86
N ILE A 623 46.28 76.94 -22.59
CA ILE A 623 45.78 75.63 -23.03
C ILE A 623 44.60 75.87 -23.95
N THR A 624 44.67 75.39 -25.18
CA THR A 624 43.54 75.44 -26.12
C THR A 624 42.85 74.09 -26.21
N LEU A 625 41.53 74.08 -26.31
CA LEU A 625 40.78 72.87 -26.65
C LEU A 625 40.91 72.64 -28.16
N SER A 626 41.39 71.46 -28.55
CA SER A 626 41.46 71.05 -29.96
C SER A 626 40.17 70.39 -30.41
N ASN A 627 39.59 69.53 -29.57
CA ASN A 627 38.39 68.77 -29.89
C ASN A 627 37.64 68.34 -28.61
N GLU A 628 36.35 68.07 -28.73
CA GLU A 628 35.49 67.57 -27.67
C GLU A 628 34.46 66.61 -28.25
N GLU A 629 34.49 65.37 -27.77
CA GLU A 629 33.68 64.27 -28.31
C GLU A 629 32.98 63.53 -27.18
N VAL A 630 31.73 63.11 -27.43
CA VAL A 630 31.03 62.16 -26.54
C VAL A 630 31.79 60.84 -26.57
N THR A 631 32.03 60.24 -25.40
CA THR A 631 32.85 59.03 -25.36
C THR A 631 32.04 57.78 -25.71
N PRO A 632 32.66 56.73 -26.29
CA PRO A 632 32.01 55.44 -26.52
C PRO A 632 31.43 54.83 -25.23
N GLU A 633 32.07 55.08 -24.08
CA GLU A 633 31.57 54.67 -22.76
C GLU A 633 30.22 55.31 -22.45
N SER A 634 30.01 56.57 -22.84
CA SER A 634 28.76 57.29 -22.62
C SER A 634 27.64 56.75 -23.50
N GLU A 635 27.94 56.46 -24.76
CA GLU A 635 27.00 55.85 -25.70
C GLU A 635 26.56 54.46 -25.24
N MET A 636 27.53 53.60 -24.89
CA MET A 636 27.25 52.28 -24.34
C MET A 636 26.45 52.36 -23.04
N PHE A 637 26.84 53.23 -22.11
CA PHE A 637 26.16 53.35 -20.81
C PHE A 637 24.71 53.80 -20.96
N ASN A 638 24.41 54.69 -21.93
CA ASN A 638 23.04 55.07 -22.26
C ASN A 638 22.21 53.91 -22.83
N LEU A 639 22.82 53.05 -23.66
CA LEU A 639 22.18 51.88 -24.26
C LEU A 639 21.80 50.82 -23.21
N ILE A 640 22.64 50.60 -22.20
CA ILE A 640 22.46 49.55 -21.20
C ILE A 640 21.86 50.03 -19.87
N LEU A 641 21.45 51.29 -19.79
CA LEU A 641 21.02 51.91 -18.53
C LEU A 641 19.87 51.12 -17.87
N PRO A 642 20.03 50.57 -16.65
CA PRO A 642 19.04 49.65 -16.07
C PRO A 642 17.66 50.26 -15.92
N SER A 643 17.57 51.53 -15.53
CA SER A 643 16.30 52.25 -15.35
C SER A 643 15.51 52.49 -16.65
N LYS A 644 16.19 52.47 -17.81
CA LYS A 644 15.55 52.60 -19.12
C LYS A 644 15.23 51.23 -19.72
N ARG A 645 16.22 50.33 -19.72
CA ARG A 645 16.20 49.07 -20.45
C ARG A 645 15.62 47.91 -19.63
N LEU A 646 16.19 47.63 -18.46
CA LEU A 646 15.87 46.42 -17.69
C LEU A 646 14.66 46.59 -16.77
N MET A 647 14.43 47.77 -16.20
CA MET A 647 13.44 47.98 -15.14
C MET A 647 12.22 48.78 -15.59
N SER A 648 11.07 48.47 -14.99
CA SER A 648 9.87 49.33 -15.03
C SER A 648 10.12 50.71 -14.41
N GLN A 649 9.27 51.70 -14.76
CA GLN A 649 9.34 53.03 -14.15
C GLN A 649 9.16 52.97 -12.63
N SER A 650 8.31 52.07 -12.13
CA SER A 650 8.12 51.81 -10.70
C SER A 650 9.22 50.94 -10.08
N GLN A 651 10.12 50.36 -10.89
CA GLN A 651 11.21 49.47 -10.48
C GLN A 651 10.77 48.22 -9.72
N GLN A 652 9.50 47.81 -9.91
CA GLN A 652 8.93 46.63 -9.24
C GLN A 652 9.16 45.34 -10.03
N TYR A 653 9.17 45.43 -11.36
CA TYR A 653 9.36 44.30 -12.27
C TYR A 653 10.37 44.59 -13.38
N TYR A 654 10.96 43.53 -13.93
CA TYR A 654 11.86 43.55 -15.08
C TYR A 654 11.07 43.61 -16.40
N LYS A 655 11.61 44.31 -17.39
CA LYS A 655 11.06 44.44 -18.75
C LYS A 655 11.73 43.52 -19.76
N GLU A 656 13.02 43.28 -19.59
CA GLU A 656 13.89 42.56 -20.53
C GLU A 656 14.90 41.71 -19.76
N GLY A 657 15.36 40.61 -20.37
CA GLY A 657 16.46 39.81 -19.86
C GLY A 657 17.82 40.50 -19.91
N ILE A 658 18.69 40.16 -18.97
CA ILE A 658 20.01 40.80 -18.82
C ILE A 658 21.09 40.25 -19.76
N LEU A 659 20.88 39.09 -20.38
CA LEU A 659 21.90 38.45 -21.24
C LEU A 659 22.29 39.34 -22.43
N GLY A 660 21.32 40.00 -23.07
CA GLY A 660 21.59 40.94 -24.16
C GLY A 660 22.41 42.15 -23.72
N VAL A 661 22.30 42.58 -22.46
CA VAL A 661 23.14 43.66 -21.90
C VAL A 661 24.60 43.23 -21.83
N PHE A 662 24.89 41.99 -21.43
CA PHE A 662 26.27 41.49 -21.44
C PHE A 662 26.83 41.35 -22.86
N ASP A 663 26.01 40.92 -23.82
CA ASP A 663 26.42 40.83 -25.22
C ASP A 663 26.79 42.21 -25.79
N ASP A 664 25.98 43.23 -25.48
CA ASP A 664 26.25 44.61 -25.90
C ASP A 664 27.52 45.16 -25.25
N ILE A 665 27.77 44.86 -23.97
CA ILE A 665 29.03 45.27 -23.32
C ILE A 665 30.22 44.56 -23.97
N ASN A 666 30.13 43.25 -24.24
CA ASN A 666 31.24 42.47 -24.81
C ASN A 666 31.64 42.97 -26.20
N ARG A 667 30.66 43.35 -27.04
CA ARG A 667 30.87 43.76 -28.43
C ARG A 667 31.23 45.23 -28.63
N ASN A 668 31.08 46.06 -27.60
CA ASN A 668 31.29 47.49 -27.72
C ASN A 668 32.78 47.86 -27.74
N ASP A 669 33.14 48.90 -28.49
CA ASP A 669 34.53 49.38 -28.66
C ASP A 669 35.04 50.27 -27.51
N SER A 670 34.27 50.42 -26.42
CA SER A 670 34.67 51.19 -25.24
C SER A 670 35.86 50.58 -24.48
N ASP A 671 36.43 51.39 -23.59
CA ASP A 671 37.58 51.00 -22.77
C ASP A 671 37.37 49.63 -22.08
N PRO A 672 38.29 48.66 -22.27
CA PRO A 672 38.19 47.33 -21.64
C PRO A 672 38.02 47.37 -20.13
N LEU A 673 38.65 48.32 -19.43
CA LEU A 673 38.47 48.48 -17.99
C LEU A 673 37.05 48.96 -17.65
N PHE A 674 36.47 49.85 -18.46
CA PHE A 674 35.08 50.29 -18.26
C PHE A 674 34.08 49.15 -18.49
N ARG A 675 34.28 48.34 -19.53
CA ARG A 675 33.48 47.13 -19.78
C ARG A 675 33.59 46.14 -18.62
N ALA A 676 34.81 45.89 -18.12
CA ALA A 676 35.03 45.01 -16.98
C ALA A 676 34.38 45.53 -15.68
N PHE A 677 34.34 46.86 -15.50
CA PHE A 677 33.61 47.49 -14.40
C PHE A 677 32.11 47.20 -14.50
N LEU A 678 31.51 47.43 -15.67
CA LEU A 678 30.08 47.21 -15.87
C LEU A 678 29.68 45.74 -15.69
N ILE A 679 30.42 44.80 -16.28
CA ILE A 679 30.18 43.36 -16.10
C ILE A 679 30.31 42.97 -14.62
N SER A 680 31.29 43.53 -13.91
CA SER A 680 31.46 43.31 -12.47
C SER A 680 30.27 43.85 -11.66
N GLU A 681 29.69 44.98 -12.02
CA GLU A 681 28.51 45.53 -11.32
C GLU A 681 27.23 44.77 -11.66
N PHE A 682 26.96 44.50 -12.94
CA PHE A 682 25.78 43.74 -13.37
C PHE A 682 25.78 42.31 -12.83
N SER A 683 26.95 41.64 -12.79
CA SER A 683 27.05 40.29 -12.24
C SER A 683 26.68 40.19 -10.76
N LYS A 684 26.83 41.27 -9.97
CA LYS A 684 26.36 41.29 -8.56
C LYS A 684 24.86 41.12 -8.42
N ALA A 685 24.07 41.55 -9.42
CA ALA A 685 22.63 41.32 -9.45
C ALA A 685 22.32 39.91 -9.96
N VAL A 686 22.92 39.50 -11.08
CA VAL A 686 22.61 38.22 -11.73
C VAL A 686 22.99 37.01 -10.88
N MET A 687 24.15 37.05 -10.23
CA MET A 687 24.65 35.92 -9.46
C MET A 687 23.82 35.62 -8.20
N ARG A 688 22.94 36.54 -7.77
CA ARG A 688 22.02 36.30 -6.64
C ARG A 688 20.94 35.28 -6.98
N ARG A 689 20.46 35.28 -8.22
CA ARG A 689 19.39 34.40 -8.71
C ARG A 689 19.72 33.87 -10.10
N SER A 690 20.91 33.28 -10.23
CA SER A 690 21.48 32.83 -11.50
C SER A 690 20.54 31.97 -12.34
N HIS A 691 19.77 31.09 -11.69
CA HIS A 691 18.79 30.22 -12.34
C HIS A 691 17.60 31.01 -12.93
N GLU A 692 17.09 32.04 -12.26
CA GLU A 692 15.98 32.86 -12.75
C GLU A 692 16.38 33.75 -13.93
N TRP A 693 17.67 33.99 -14.12
CA TRP A 693 18.23 34.69 -15.28
C TRP A 693 18.54 33.79 -16.48
N GLY A 694 18.19 32.50 -16.39
CA GLY A 694 18.43 31.55 -17.47
C GLY A 694 19.90 31.15 -17.66
N LEU A 695 20.78 31.42 -16.69
CA LEU A 695 22.22 31.09 -16.80
C LEU A 695 22.48 29.59 -16.95
N LEU A 696 21.52 28.74 -16.60
CA LEU A 696 21.56 27.31 -16.88
C LEU A 696 21.81 27.00 -18.36
N MET A 697 21.26 27.80 -19.27
CA MET A 697 21.36 27.60 -20.72
C MET A 697 22.55 28.32 -21.35
N VAL A 698 23.42 28.92 -20.54
CA VAL A 698 24.58 29.69 -21.00
C VAL A 698 25.84 29.18 -20.29
N PRO A 699 26.40 28.03 -20.72
CA PRO A 699 27.51 27.37 -20.02
C PRO A 699 28.75 28.25 -19.86
N ASP A 700 29.08 29.06 -20.86
CA ASP A 700 30.32 29.85 -20.87
C ASP A 700 30.26 31.09 -19.97
N PHE A 701 29.07 31.58 -19.60
CA PHE A 701 28.93 32.82 -18.83
C PHE A 701 29.72 32.80 -17.52
N LEU A 702 29.64 31.70 -16.77
CA LEU A 702 30.35 31.58 -15.49
C LEU A 702 31.86 31.46 -15.67
N LYS A 703 32.30 30.79 -16.74
CA LYS A 703 33.71 30.65 -17.11
C LYS A 703 34.29 32.01 -17.49
N ASP A 704 33.59 32.74 -18.35
CA ASP A 704 34.00 34.06 -18.83
C ASP A 704 34.02 35.08 -17.68
N LEU A 705 33.04 35.01 -16.77
CA LEU A 705 33.03 35.84 -15.55
C LEU A 705 34.19 35.51 -14.60
N ASP A 706 34.58 34.24 -14.47
CA ASP A 706 35.72 33.82 -13.67
C ASP A 706 37.06 34.28 -14.29
N ASN A 707 37.20 34.14 -15.61
CA ASN A 707 38.34 34.69 -16.35
C ASN A 707 38.44 36.21 -16.16
N LEU A 708 37.32 36.93 -16.28
CA LEU A 708 37.30 38.38 -16.05
C LEU A 708 37.69 38.75 -14.62
N LYS A 709 37.30 37.97 -13.61
CA LYS A 709 37.71 38.19 -12.21
C LYS A 709 39.21 37.99 -11.99
N LYS A 710 39.82 37.05 -12.72
CA LYS A 710 41.27 36.78 -12.68
C LYS A 710 42.09 37.84 -13.41
N THR A 711 41.55 38.38 -14.51
CA THR A 711 42.25 39.35 -15.36
C THR A 711 42.11 40.79 -14.86
N LYS A 712 41.00 41.14 -14.20
CA LYS A 712 40.78 42.50 -13.71
C LYS A 712 41.68 42.84 -12.51
N PRO A 713 41.99 44.13 -12.27
CA PRO A 713 42.74 44.54 -11.09
C PRO A 713 42.04 44.14 -9.77
N PRO A 714 42.77 43.70 -8.73
CA PRO A 714 42.19 43.24 -7.46
C PRO A 714 41.50 44.37 -6.70
N ILE A 715 42.03 45.59 -6.77
CA ILE A 715 41.39 46.81 -6.27
C ILE A 715 41.05 47.63 -7.50
N PHE A 716 39.79 47.55 -7.92
CA PHE A 716 39.28 48.27 -9.09
C PHE A 716 38.12 49.19 -8.71
N GLY A 717 38.44 50.47 -8.56
CA GLY A 717 37.50 51.52 -8.22
C GLY A 717 36.66 51.96 -9.44
N ARG A 718 35.48 52.51 -9.14
CA ARG A 718 34.49 52.95 -10.13
C ARG A 718 35.04 53.89 -11.22
N HIS A 719 36.01 54.73 -10.89
CA HIS A 719 36.56 55.70 -11.83
C HIS A 719 38.00 55.40 -12.26
N ASP A 720 38.57 54.27 -11.83
CA ASP A 720 39.99 54.03 -12.05
C ASP A 720 40.33 53.80 -13.53
N TRP A 721 39.37 53.35 -14.33
CA TRP A 721 39.52 53.20 -15.78
C TRP A 721 39.79 54.53 -16.52
N MET A 722 39.44 55.67 -15.92
CA MET A 722 39.71 57.00 -16.49
C MET A 722 41.15 57.46 -16.25
N VAL A 723 41.96 56.72 -15.47
CA VAL A 723 43.36 57.02 -15.18
C VAL A 723 44.26 56.15 -16.06
N GLU A 724 44.76 56.70 -17.16
CA GLU A 724 45.52 55.93 -18.17
C GLU A 724 46.73 55.18 -17.62
N SER A 725 47.41 55.75 -16.62
CA SER A 725 48.69 55.24 -16.12
C SER A 725 48.57 54.10 -15.10
N ARG A 726 47.36 53.76 -14.64
CA ARG A 726 47.20 52.94 -13.43
C ARG A 726 47.17 51.43 -13.67
N TYR A 727 46.60 50.97 -14.79
CA TYR A 727 46.35 49.54 -15.08
C TYR A 727 46.62 49.19 -16.56
N THR A 728 47.80 49.55 -17.06
CA THR A 728 48.15 49.39 -18.48
C THR A 728 48.24 47.92 -18.91
N GLU A 729 48.78 47.05 -18.06
CA GLU A 729 48.90 45.61 -18.32
C GLU A 729 47.53 44.92 -18.31
N GLU A 730 46.73 45.16 -17.29
CA GLU A 730 45.38 44.57 -17.16
C GLU A 730 44.46 45.08 -18.27
N LYS A 731 44.58 46.35 -18.68
CA LYS A 731 43.83 46.88 -19.82
C LYS A 731 44.11 46.11 -21.11
N LYS A 732 45.38 45.79 -21.37
CA LYS A 732 45.77 44.99 -22.54
C LYS A 732 45.21 43.57 -22.45
N ALA A 733 45.40 42.91 -21.30
CA ALA A 733 44.90 41.56 -21.07
C ALA A 733 43.36 41.47 -21.16
N LEU A 734 42.64 42.47 -20.65
CA LEU A 734 41.20 42.58 -20.82
C LEU A 734 40.80 42.81 -22.27
N GLY A 735 41.57 43.59 -23.04
CA GLY A 735 41.34 43.76 -24.48
C GLY A 735 41.43 42.44 -25.24
N GLU A 736 42.42 41.60 -24.92
CA GLU A 736 42.56 40.25 -25.49
C GLU A 736 41.38 39.35 -25.10
N LEU A 737 40.98 39.37 -23.82
CA LEU A 737 39.81 38.62 -23.33
C LEU A 737 38.52 39.04 -24.04
N PHE A 738 38.27 40.35 -24.17
CA PHE A 738 37.07 40.87 -24.85
C PHE A 738 37.06 40.54 -26.33
N SER A 739 38.22 40.52 -26.98
CA SER A 739 38.34 40.10 -28.38
C SER A 739 37.94 38.63 -28.56
N GLU A 740 38.34 37.74 -27.64
CA GLU A 740 37.94 36.32 -27.65
C GLU A 740 36.42 36.15 -27.46
N ILE A 741 35.81 36.86 -26.50
CA ILE A 741 34.40 36.66 -26.17
C ILE A 741 33.43 37.45 -27.06
N SER A 742 33.89 38.50 -27.75
CA SER A 742 33.05 39.36 -28.62
C SER A 742 32.30 38.59 -29.73
N GLY A 743 32.88 37.47 -30.19
CA GLY A 743 32.28 36.59 -31.19
C GLY A 743 31.16 35.69 -30.66
N ARG A 744 30.98 35.62 -29.33
CA ARG A 744 29.94 34.80 -28.68
C ARG A 744 28.78 35.69 -28.22
N SER A 745 27.56 35.15 -28.25
CA SER A 745 26.38 35.81 -27.67
C SER A 745 25.71 34.89 -26.66
N TYR A 746 25.61 35.37 -25.42
CA TYR A 746 24.93 34.69 -24.33
C TYR A 746 23.42 34.59 -24.59
N LEU A 747 22.81 35.62 -25.18
CA LEU A 747 21.39 35.56 -25.55
C LEU A 747 21.13 34.53 -26.65
N THR A 748 22.04 34.43 -27.63
CA THR A 748 21.97 33.42 -28.69
C THR A 748 22.18 32.02 -28.13
N ALA A 749 23.18 31.85 -27.25
CA ALA A 749 23.41 30.60 -26.54
C ALA A 749 22.17 30.13 -25.76
N PHE A 750 21.50 31.05 -25.07
CA PHE A 750 20.25 30.76 -24.37
C PHE A 750 19.16 30.26 -25.34
N LYS A 751 18.93 30.95 -26.47
CA LYS A 751 17.92 30.56 -27.45
C LYS A 751 18.20 29.21 -28.08
N VAL A 752 19.44 28.96 -28.49
CA VAL A 752 19.87 27.68 -29.07
C VAL A 752 19.67 26.55 -28.06
N ASN A 753 20.18 26.70 -26.84
CA ASN A 753 20.06 25.65 -25.82
C ASN A 753 18.62 25.43 -25.35
N LYS A 754 17.80 26.49 -25.31
CA LYS A 754 16.35 26.37 -25.07
C LYS A 754 15.72 25.46 -26.14
N ALA A 755 15.94 25.77 -27.42
CA ALA A 755 15.36 25.00 -28.54
C ALA A 755 15.85 23.55 -28.56
N LEU A 756 17.14 23.32 -28.29
CA LEU A 756 17.72 21.97 -28.18
C LEU A 756 17.08 21.19 -27.03
N VAL A 757 16.95 21.81 -25.87
CA VAL A 757 16.31 21.21 -24.69
C VAL A 757 14.83 20.92 -24.94
N GLU A 758 14.10 21.81 -25.62
CA GLU A 758 12.70 21.58 -26.00
C GLU A 758 12.57 20.37 -26.93
N SER A 759 13.45 20.24 -27.93
CA SER A 759 13.51 19.05 -28.80
C SER A 759 13.73 17.75 -28.01
N VAL A 760 14.55 17.80 -26.95
CA VAL A 760 14.76 16.65 -26.06
C VAL A 760 13.54 16.35 -25.20
N ILE A 761 12.87 17.37 -24.67
CA ILE A 761 11.64 17.20 -23.89
C ILE A 761 10.54 16.59 -24.77
N GLU A 762 10.41 17.03 -26.01
CA GLU A 762 9.45 16.49 -26.99
C GLU A 762 9.73 15.04 -27.36
N SER A 763 11.01 14.70 -27.59
CA SER A 763 11.42 13.32 -27.89
C SER A 763 11.28 12.39 -26.68
N GLY A 764 11.52 12.94 -25.48
CA GLY A 764 11.34 12.29 -24.20
C GLY A 764 12.50 11.39 -23.75
N PHE A 765 12.56 11.20 -22.44
CA PHE A 765 13.35 10.16 -21.79
C PHE A 765 12.46 9.03 -21.33
N GLU A 766 13.02 7.82 -21.27
CA GLU A 766 12.33 6.66 -20.70
C GLU A 766 13.19 5.91 -19.70
N TYR A 767 12.51 5.25 -18.78
CA TYR A 767 13.12 4.23 -17.94
C TYR A 767 13.60 3.05 -18.79
N ALA A 768 14.89 2.72 -18.69
CA ALA A 768 15.54 1.69 -19.48
C ALA A 768 15.75 0.39 -18.71
N GLY A 769 15.56 0.39 -17.38
CA GLY A 769 15.83 -0.73 -16.49
C GLY A 769 16.65 -0.31 -15.28
N PHE A 770 17.39 -1.24 -14.67
CA PHE A 770 18.19 -0.97 -13.47
C PHE A 770 19.42 -1.88 -13.38
N THR A 771 20.33 -1.57 -12.46
CA THR A 771 21.44 -2.47 -12.10
C THR A 771 21.02 -3.43 -10.99
N ASP A 772 21.39 -4.71 -11.07
CA ASP A 772 21.13 -5.64 -9.97
C ASP A 772 22.09 -5.45 -8.78
N HIS A 773 21.97 -6.34 -7.80
CA HIS A 773 22.85 -6.46 -6.65
C HIS A 773 24.37 -6.55 -6.94
N ARG A 774 24.78 -6.88 -8.18
CA ARG A 774 26.19 -6.96 -8.63
C ARG A 774 26.58 -5.81 -9.55
N GLY A 775 25.68 -4.88 -9.83
CA GLY A 775 25.90 -3.85 -10.84
C GLY A 775 25.65 -4.33 -12.28
N SER A 776 25.08 -5.53 -12.48
CA SER A 776 24.76 -6.06 -13.80
C SER A 776 23.45 -5.49 -14.33
N LEU A 777 23.37 -5.30 -15.64
CA LEU A 777 22.24 -4.63 -16.29
C LEU A 777 21.01 -5.55 -16.40
N ASN A 778 19.87 -5.10 -15.89
CA ASN A 778 18.54 -5.65 -16.17
C ASN A 778 17.77 -4.61 -16.98
N LEU A 779 17.79 -4.76 -18.30
CA LEU A 779 17.25 -3.78 -19.24
C LEU A 779 15.92 -4.24 -19.81
N LEU A 780 15.07 -3.27 -20.11
CA LEU A 780 13.85 -3.46 -20.89
C LEU A 780 14.20 -3.59 -22.38
N GLU A 781 13.38 -4.28 -23.17
CA GLU A 781 13.63 -4.49 -24.61
C GLU A 781 13.86 -3.19 -25.38
N LYS A 782 13.17 -2.12 -24.99
CA LYS A 782 13.31 -0.78 -25.56
C LYS A 782 14.70 -0.14 -25.39
N ALA A 783 15.54 -0.66 -24.50
CA ALA A 783 16.92 -0.22 -24.35
C ALA A 783 17.88 -0.86 -25.37
N ASN A 784 17.42 -1.85 -26.16
CA ASN A 784 18.27 -2.60 -27.10
C ASN A 784 18.84 -1.73 -28.22
N ASP A 785 18.12 -0.70 -28.67
CA ASP A 785 18.55 0.18 -29.76
C ASP A 785 19.26 1.45 -29.27
N ILE A 786 19.47 1.57 -27.96
CA ILE A 786 20.09 2.74 -27.32
C ILE A 786 21.60 2.50 -27.15
N ASN A 787 22.39 3.57 -27.27
CA ASN A 787 23.85 3.52 -27.10
C ASN A 787 24.36 4.02 -25.75
N THR A 788 23.53 4.78 -25.01
CA THR A 788 23.93 5.41 -23.74
C THR A 788 22.81 5.29 -22.71
N LEU A 789 23.15 4.78 -21.53
CA LEU A 789 22.26 4.71 -20.36
C LEU A 789 22.73 5.69 -19.31
N TYR A 790 21.76 6.43 -18.77
CA TYR A 790 22.00 7.47 -17.78
C TYR A 790 21.43 7.08 -16.42
N GLY A 791 22.07 7.53 -15.35
CA GLY A 791 21.62 7.30 -13.99
C GLY A 791 22.58 7.92 -12.99
N SER A 792 22.22 7.88 -11.71
CA SER A 792 23.10 8.35 -10.64
C SER A 792 23.99 7.20 -10.16
N SER A 793 25.31 7.38 -10.23
CA SER A 793 26.28 6.36 -9.78
C SER A 793 26.11 6.01 -8.30
N GLN A 794 25.69 6.99 -7.50
CA GLN A 794 25.23 6.86 -6.11
C GLN A 794 24.00 7.76 -5.90
N PRO A 795 23.12 7.49 -4.93
CA PRO A 795 21.89 8.27 -4.71
C PRO A 795 22.10 9.78 -4.51
N ASP A 796 23.20 10.17 -3.88
CA ASP A 796 23.59 11.57 -3.61
C ASP A 796 24.31 12.26 -4.79
N LYS A 797 24.75 11.49 -5.79
CA LYS A 797 25.44 12.00 -6.99
C LYS A 797 24.43 12.37 -8.06
N TYR A 798 24.71 13.39 -8.86
CA TYR A 798 23.88 13.74 -10.02
C TYR A 798 23.92 12.64 -11.09
N ALA A 799 22.86 12.52 -11.87
CA ALA A 799 22.77 11.59 -12.99
C ALA A 799 23.72 11.97 -14.13
N THR A 800 24.43 10.97 -14.66
CA THR A 800 25.34 11.09 -15.81
C THR A 800 25.21 9.87 -16.70
N ALA A 801 25.92 9.83 -17.82
CA ALA A 801 26.11 8.59 -18.57
C ALA A 801 26.83 7.57 -17.66
N LEU A 802 26.21 6.43 -17.42
CA LEU A 802 26.76 5.34 -16.61
C LEU A 802 27.20 4.16 -17.46
N PHE A 803 26.54 3.92 -18.59
CA PHE A 803 26.92 2.88 -19.53
C PHE A 803 26.88 3.42 -20.95
N THR A 804 27.89 3.06 -21.74
CA THR A 804 27.93 3.32 -23.19
C THR A 804 28.22 2.02 -23.92
N LYS A 805 27.64 1.83 -25.10
CA LYS A 805 27.98 0.67 -25.94
C LYS A 805 29.34 0.88 -26.59
N SER A 806 30.17 -0.16 -26.53
CA SER A 806 31.42 -0.20 -27.30
C SER A 806 31.11 -0.28 -28.81
N SER A 807 31.87 0.48 -29.59
CA SER A 807 31.81 0.50 -31.05
C SER A 807 32.15 -0.84 -31.70
N ASP A 808 32.91 -1.71 -31.03
CA ASP A 808 33.47 -2.94 -31.61
C ASP A 808 32.64 -4.20 -31.33
N GLY A 809 31.50 -4.10 -30.63
CA GLY A 809 30.69 -5.29 -30.34
C GLY A 809 29.37 -5.08 -29.62
N GLY A 810 28.90 -3.84 -29.45
CA GLY A 810 27.59 -3.55 -28.84
C GLY A 810 27.49 -3.87 -27.33
N ASN A 811 28.58 -4.31 -26.70
CA ASN A 811 28.64 -4.58 -25.26
C ASN A 811 28.64 -3.28 -24.45
N TRP A 812 27.88 -3.27 -23.36
CA TRP A 812 27.82 -2.15 -22.42
C TRP A 812 29.11 -2.02 -21.61
N GLN A 813 29.69 -0.82 -21.59
CA GLN A 813 30.88 -0.45 -20.83
C GLN A 813 30.49 0.51 -19.70
N PRO A 814 30.73 0.14 -18.42
CA PRO A 814 30.46 1.01 -17.29
C PRO A 814 31.44 2.19 -17.21
N GLN A 815 30.94 3.38 -16.89
CA GLN A 815 31.70 4.63 -16.77
C GLN A 815 32.10 4.93 -15.32
N GLY A 816 32.50 3.90 -14.56
CA GLY A 816 32.93 4.02 -13.17
C GLY A 816 32.31 2.99 -12.23
N ILE A 817 32.34 3.30 -10.93
CA ILE A 817 31.71 2.48 -9.89
C ILE A 817 30.23 2.83 -9.83
N ILE A 818 29.36 1.82 -9.90
CA ILE A 818 27.92 1.98 -10.00
C ILE A 818 27.28 1.25 -8.82
N SER A 819 26.43 1.95 -8.08
CA SER A 819 25.66 1.34 -7.00
C SER A 819 24.74 0.24 -7.52
N PRO A 820 24.50 -0.81 -6.72
CA PRO A 820 23.41 -1.74 -6.95
C PRO A 820 22.06 -1.03 -6.98
N PHE A 821 21.08 -1.61 -7.69
CA PHE A 821 19.70 -1.10 -7.78
C PHE A 821 19.63 0.38 -8.22
N THR A 822 20.56 0.81 -9.07
CA THR A 822 20.52 2.13 -9.70
C THR A 822 19.53 2.09 -10.86
N PRO A 823 18.48 2.94 -10.86
CA PRO A 823 17.60 3.07 -12.02
C PRO A 823 18.35 3.70 -13.19
N LEU A 824 18.09 3.19 -14.39
CA LEU A 824 18.69 3.63 -15.63
C LEU A 824 17.62 4.22 -16.54
N ILE A 825 17.97 5.30 -17.21
CA ILE A 825 17.11 6.01 -18.16
C ILE A 825 17.84 6.16 -19.50
N CYS A 826 17.07 6.27 -20.57
CA CYS A 826 17.59 6.47 -21.93
C CYS A 826 16.88 7.64 -22.59
N PHE A 827 17.60 8.32 -23.48
CA PHE A 827 17.01 9.31 -24.37
C PHE A 827 16.46 8.60 -25.60
N LYS A 828 15.19 8.83 -25.94
CA LYS A 828 14.55 8.20 -27.10
C LYS A 828 14.92 8.84 -28.43
N GLY A 829 15.27 10.12 -28.40
CA GLY A 829 15.54 10.90 -29.58
C GLY A 829 16.95 10.69 -30.12
N ASP A 830 17.26 11.44 -31.17
CA ASP A 830 18.57 11.48 -31.79
C ASP A 830 19.15 12.89 -31.61
N LYS A 831 20.25 12.99 -30.86
CA LYS A 831 20.92 14.26 -30.57
C LYS A 831 21.30 15.01 -31.86
N LYS A 832 21.68 14.29 -32.92
CA LYS A 832 22.07 14.88 -34.22
C LYS A 832 20.86 15.46 -34.93
N LYS A 833 19.72 14.76 -34.91
CA LYS A 833 18.45 15.29 -35.45
C LYS A 833 17.97 16.51 -34.67
N SER A 834 18.14 16.54 -33.35
CA SER A 834 17.83 17.73 -32.55
C SER A 834 18.67 18.93 -32.96
N ILE A 835 19.98 18.76 -33.19
CA ILE A 835 20.86 19.83 -33.69
C ILE A 835 20.40 20.31 -35.07
N GLN A 836 20.13 19.39 -36.00
CA GLN A 836 19.68 19.74 -37.35
C GLN A 836 18.36 20.53 -37.32
N SER A 837 17.37 20.04 -36.57
CA SER A 837 16.07 20.71 -36.43
C SER A 837 16.20 22.11 -35.82
N VAL A 838 17.08 22.30 -34.85
CA VAL A 838 17.32 23.61 -34.24
C VAL A 838 18.03 24.54 -35.22
N ALA A 839 19.03 24.05 -35.95
CA ALA A 839 19.74 24.78 -37.00
C ALA A 839 18.75 25.33 -38.05
N ASP A 840 17.84 24.48 -38.53
CA ASP A 840 16.79 24.86 -39.47
C ASP A 840 15.83 25.91 -38.87
N SER A 841 15.37 25.70 -37.63
CA SER A 841 14.41 26.62 -36.97
C SER A 841 14.97 28.01 -36.69
N LEU A 842 16.26 28.12 -36.40
CA LEU A 842 16.93 29.36 -36.04
C LEU A 842 17.66 30.01 -37.22
N ASN A 843 17.61 29.42 -38.42
CA ASN A 843 18.39 29.82 -39.60
C ASN A 843 19.90 29.92 -39.31
N MET A 844 20.46 28.91 -38.65
CA MET A 844 21.89 28.79 -38.30
C MET A 844 22.49 27.54 -38.94
N THR A 845 23.82 27.46 -39.09
CA THR A 845 24.47 26.19 -39.47
C THR A 845 24.58 25.24 -38.27
N GLU A 846 24.78 23.95 -38.52
CA GLU A 846 24.98 22.98 -37.43
C GLU A 846 26.23 23.30 -36.60
N GLU A 847 27.30 23.81 -37.21
CA GLU A 847 28.52 24.24 -36.52
C GLU A 847 28.25 25.41 -35.58
N GLU A 848 27.43 26.37 -36.01
CA GLU A 848 27.02 27.50 -35.17
C GLU A 848 26.18 27.03 -33.98
N VAL A 849 25.26 26.08 -34.18
CA VAL A 849 24.48 25.47 -33.09
C VAL A 849 25.39 24.71 -32.13
N LYS A 850 26.30 23.88 -32.64
CA LYS A 850 27.28 23.11 -31.85
C LYS A 850 28.19 24.02 -31.02
N ALA A 851 28.55 25.20 -31.52
CA ALA A 851 29.36 26.17 -30.77
C ALA A 851 28.68 26.67 -29.49
N TYR A 852 27.35 26.64 -29.42
CA TYR A 852 26.58 27.05 -28.25
C TYR A 852 26.03 25.89 -27.42
N ALA A 853 25.94 24.70 -28.00
CA ALA A 853 25.24 23.56 -27.43
C ALA A 853 25.84 23.10 -26.08
N ILE A 854 24.97 22.75 -25.14
CA ILE A 854 25.40 22.15 -23.87
C ILE A 854 26.04 20.76 -24.09
N PRO A 855 26.94 20.31 -23.19
CA PRO A 855 27.73 19.09 -23.40
C PRO A 855 26.93 17.82 -23.75
N PHE A 856 25.68 17.71 -23.28
CA PHE A 856 24.80 16.59 -23.61
C PHE A 856 24.62 16.35 -25.12
N PHE A 857 24.59 17.42 -25.93
CA PHE A 857 24.44 17.33 -27.39
C PHE A 857 25.77 17.16 -28.14
N LEU A 858 26.88 17.36 -27.44
CA LEU A 858 28.23 17.30 -28.02
C LEU A 858 28.90 15.94 -27.82
N THR A 859 28.42 15.16 -26.85
CA THR A 859 28.88 13.80 -26.59
C THR A 859 27.96 12.81 -27.30
N ASP A 860 28.54 11.82 -27.98
CA ASP A 860 27.78 10.71 -28.58
C ASP A 860 27.25 9.77 -27.48
#